data_AF-A0A814M9V1-F1
#
_entry.id   AF-A0A814M9V1-F1
#
_cell.length_a   1.000
_cell.length_b   1.000
_cell.length_c   1.000
_cell.angle_alpha   90.00
_cell.angle_beta   90.00
_cell.angle_gamma   90.00
#
_symmetry.space_group_name_H-M   'P 1'
#
loop_
_entity.id
_entity.type
_entity.pdbx_description
1 polymer ?
#
loop_
_entity_poly.entity_id
_entity_poly.type
_entity_poly.pdbx_seq_one_letter_code
_entity_poly.pdbx_strand_id
1 'polypeptide(L)'
;MPFPYLRHLNLEKCSINDLKTLFQHSNQLRSFSLCLDMHNSSTFDQISFPIQLIRLHLKIENRIISIDEMEYLLLNLPYLQYLQLELFGLQDLFDGDRWQSFTQNLIIFNFKFNAHYNLNRNVLESYRTSYWIEEKHWFVGYNNNSIFSIPHFAPNYIDMCQDLIFDSTGSDLTLPYSRVNTISFGRNEVRPDYYLTHINTLKILSPLSISFLTSFIDLNQIKYLSLSSLYDILTYVPLKETMPQLRELSIHMSVDIDTINRIGNYRFEQIHKLEIRICGQYNEYITEKLIFLFPNVHHLICTPETNPKEVMYRCVNGFKYLLNASFSLRISSNIERDFEFITRQSRCSTKDNFICQVCHPLKRELIFSVHWWFGKQSSSFFTRYCSIQPKYHWHRIRYYWLKFMDKLLPKCFPYILCIVIIYSVSIWIIKISLSDRLAVMEDPYVDQSYQGRDIVDLLICDCAREHVKLIKTEDLDPNRNYIFGYHPHGTATVGAGINFLTEATHFSTLFPSIRPHLMGLHTNFFCPFLRELFLSLGECSVSRESCQYFLNGSSGQGNAVVIVTGGMKELYLTEYQRMIFYLKKRKGFIRLALENGVSLVPVITFGENEHYRHYKNWISNRWIWGRSIVGCLPLRHPVTTVVGKPIHVNQIIDPSQTDIDQLHDQYLQATEQLYNTNKANYGFENVKLEII
;
A
#
# COMPACT_ATOMS: atom_id res chain seq x y z
N MET A 1 10.38 -10.96 14.69
CA MET A 1 10.55 -9.75 13.83
C MET A 1 9.25 -8.99 13.81
N PRO A 2 9.26 -7.65 13.76
CA PRO A 2 8.03 -6.87 13.59
C PRO A 2 7.41 -7.09 12.21
N PHE A 3 6.08 -7.02 12.13
CA PHE A 3 5.28 -7.14 10.90
C PHE A 3 4.57 -5.82 10.57
N PRO A 4 5.30 -4.71 10.30
CA PRO A 4 4.76 -3.34 10.30
C PRO A 4 3.74 -3.02 9.19
N TYR A 5 3.47 -3.96 8.27
CA TYR A 5 2.51 -3.81 7.16
C TYR A 5 1.33 -4.80 7.23
N LEU A 6 1.22 -5.58 8.31
CA LEU A 6 0.15 -6.56 8.49
C LEU A 6 -1.18 -5.85 8.80
N ARG A 7 -2.06 -5.75 7.80
CA ARG A 7 -3.38 -5.09 7.92
C ARG A 7 -4.55 -6.04 8.16
N HIS A 8 -4.40 -7.30 7.75
CA HIS A 8 -5.41 -8.36 7.87
C HIS A 8 -4.74 -9.61 8.42
N LEU A 9 -5.35 -10.25 9.42
CA LEU A 9 -4.86 -11.49 10.04
C LEU A 9 -6.04 -12.37 10.46
N ASN A 10 -5.89 -13.68 10.31
CA ASN A 10 -6.79 -14.69 10.87
C ASN A 10 -5.97 -15.74 11.66
N LEU A 11 -6.44 -16.11 12.86
CA LEU A 11 -5.81 -17.05 13.79
C LEU A 11 -6.85 -18.05 14.33
N GLU A 12 -6.67 -19.35 14.09
CA GLU A 12 -7.71 -20.35 14.41
C GLU A 12 -7.61 -20.95 15.81
N LYS A 13 -6.42 -20.98 16.42
CA LYS A 13 -6.21 -21.22 17.87
C LYS A 13 -4.96 -20.46 18.32
N CYS A 14 -5.09 -19.66 19.37
CA CYS A 14 -4.05 -18.74 19.83
C CYS A 14 -4.16 -18.52 21.36
N SER A 15 -3.04 -18.41 22.08
CA SER A 15 -3.03 -18.09 23.51
C SER A 15 -2.90 -16.57 23.76
N ILE A 16 -3.26 -16.12 24.96
CA ILE A 16 -3.10 -14.71 25.36
C ILE A 16 -1.64 -14.22 25.25
N ASN A 17 -0.66 -15.09 25.52
CA ASN A 17 0.76 -14.71 25.43
C ASN A 17 1.24 -14.60 23.97
N ASP A 18 0.70 -15.42 23.07
CA ASP A 18 0.91 -15.27 21.62
C ASP A 18 0.35 -13.93 21.14
N LEU A 19 -0.88 -13.58 21.56
CA LEU A 19 -1.53 -12.31 21.20
C LEU A 19 -0.75 -11.10 21.69
N LYS A 20 -0.30 -11.08 22.95
CA LYS A 20 0.57 -10.02 23.49
C LYS A 20 1.82 -9.82 22.62
N THR A 21 2.50 -10.93 22.29
CA THR A 21 3.73 -10.93 21.46
C THR A 21 3.45 -10.48 20.02
N LEU A 22 2.30 -10.84 19.46
CA LEU A 22 1.90 -10.49 18.10
C LEU A 22 1.43 -9.03 17.98
N PHE A 23 0.71 -8.49 18.97
CA PHE A 23 0.26 -7.11 18.97
C PHE A 23 1.39 -6.09 19.21
N GLN A 24 2.44 -6.46 19.95
CA GLN A 24 3.71 -5.71 20.02
C GLN A 24 4.41 -5.56 18.65
N HIS A 25 3.96 -6.28 17.61
CA HIS A 25 4.61 -6.38 16.31
C HIS A 25 3.69 -6.08 15.12
N SER A 26 2.40 -5.73 15.34
CA SER A 26 1.39 -5.60 14.27
C SER A 26 0.66 -4.24 14.30
N ASN A 27 1.40 -3.16 14.54
CA ASN A 27 0.92 -1.77 14.70
C ASN A 27 0.26 -1.13 13.43
N GLN A 28 -0.21 -1.91 12.46
CA GLN A 28 -1.07 -1.47 11.35
C GLN A 28 -2.31 -2.38 11.15
N LEU A 29 -2.63 -3.27 12.10
CA LEU A 29 -3.73 -4.22 11.97
C LEU A 29 -5.09 -3.49 11.93
N ARG A 30 -5.85 -3.69 10.85
CA ARG A 30 -7.18 -3.08 10.61
C ARG A 30 -8.31 -4.10 10.57
N SER A 31 -8.00 -5.36 10.33
CA SER A 31 -8.95 -6.47 10.29
C SER A 31 -8.33 -7.67 10.99
N PHE A 32 -9.05 -8.24 11.95
CA PHE A 32 -8.60 -9.40 12.70
C PHE A 32 -9.71 -10.43 12.81
N SER A 33 -9.37 -11.70 12.56
CA SER A 33 -10.19 -12.84 12.93
C SER A 33 -9.39 -13.71 13.89
N LEU A 34 -10.05 -14.19 14.94
CA LEU A 34 -9.44 -14.90 16.05
C LEU A 34 -10.42 -15.92 16.61
N CYS A 35 -9.99 -17.17 16.70
CA CYS A 35 -10.62 -18.17 17.53
C CYS A 35 -9.72 -18.46 18.75
N LEU A 36 -10.24 -18.09 19.91
CA LEU A 36 -9.62 -18.28 21.22
C LEU A 36 -10.05 -19.62 21.82
N ASP A 37 -9.08 -20.36 22.37
CA ASP A 37 -9.32 -21.53 23.22
C ASP A 37 -8.96 -21.09 24.65
N MET A 38 -9.98 -20.71 25.42
CA MET A 38 -9.80 -20.05 26.73
C MET A 38 -10.14 -21.03 27.84
N HIS A 39 -9.37 -20.99 28.93
CA HIS A 39 -9.66 -21.75 30.14
C HIS A 39 -10.19 -20.78 31.21
N ASN A 40 -10.95 -21.28 32.19
CA ASN A 40 -11.79 -20.45 33.07
C ASN A 40 -11.06 -19.29 33.81
N SER A 41 -9.74 -19.35 33.97
CA SER A 41 -8.92 -18.36 34.69
C SER A 41 -8.38 -17.19 33.83
N SER A 42 -8.70 -17.10 32.54
CA SER A 42 -8.16 -16.06 31.64
C SER A 42 -9.21 -15.03 31.21
N THR A 43 -8.92 -13.72 31.40
CA THR A 43 -9.84 -12.59 31.15
C THR A 43 -9.36 -11.68 30.00
N PHE A 44 -10.28 -10.88 29.44
CA PHE A 44 -9.98 -9.95 28.33
C PHE A 44 -9.06 -8.79 28.71
N ASP A 45 -9.03 -8.34 29.96
CA ASP A 45 -8.14 -7.27 30.47
C ASP A 45 -6.66 -7.58 30.19
N GLN A 46 -6.33 -8.85 30.01
CA GLN A 46 -4.99 -9.31 29.67
C GLN A 46 -4.66 -9.19 28.17
N ILE A 47 -5.61 -8.81 27.31
CA ILE A 47 -5.47 -8.76 25.85
C ILE A 47 -5.58 -7.31 25.35
N SER A 48 -4.45 -6.63 25.23
CA SER A 48 -4.39 -5.27 24.67
C SER A 48 -4.53 -5.29 23.13
N PHE A 49 -5.77 -5.28 22.63
CA PHE A 49 -6.06 -5.26 21.20
C PHE A 49 -5.57 -3.95 20.52
N PRO A 50 -5.17 -3.97 19.23
CA PRO A 50 -4.82 -2.76 18.50
C PRO A 50 -6.03 -1.82 18.31
N ILE A 51 -6.03 -0.70 19.05
CA ILE A 51 -7.07 0.35 19.07
C ILE A 51 -7.61 0.73 17.68
N GLN A 52 -6.76 0.73 16.66
CA GLN A 52 -7.09 1.12 15.28
C GLN A 52 -7.87 0.07 14.46
N LEU A 53 -8.25 -1.07 15.06
CA LEU A 53 -9.04 -2.12 14.41
C LEU A 53 -10.38 -1.60 13.91
N ILE A 54 -10.70 -1.93 12.65
CA ILE A 54 -11.97 -1.57 11.98
C ILE A 54 -12.88 -2.81 11.90
N ARG A 55 -12.29 -4.01 11.80
CA ARG A 55 -13.02 -5.29 11.77
C ARG A 55 -12.46 -6.30 12.77
N LEU A 56 -13.34 -6.93 13.54
CA LEU A 56 -13.03 -8.02 14.46
C LEU A 56 -14.01 -9.18 14.23
N HIS A 57 -13.48 -10.39 14.04
CA HIS A 57 -14.23 -11.63 14.19
C HIS A 57 -13.61 -12.41 15.35
N LEU A 58 -14.40 -12.68 16.39
CA LEU A 58 -13.94 -13.30 17.62
C LEU A 58 -14.82 -14.52 17.95
N LYS A 59 -14.23 -15.70 17.79
CA LYS A 59 -14.78 -16.96 18.28
C LYS A 59 -14.12 -17.33 19.60
N ILE A 60 -14.89 -17.83 20.56
CA ILE A 60 -14.36 -18.34 21.83
C ILE A 60 -14.90 -19.75 22.07
N GLU A 61 -13.97 -20.68 22.25
CA GLU A 61 -14.23 -22.06 22.63
C GLU A 61 -13.85 -22.28 24.10
N ASN A 62 -14.54 -23.23 24.75
CA ASN A 62 -14.23 -23.76 26.09
C ASN A 62 -14.29 -22.79 27.28
N ARG A 63 -14.76 -21.55 27.09
CA ARG A 63 -15.04 -20.59 28.18
C ARG A 63 -16.44 -19.98 28.04
N ILE A 64 -17.10 -19.81 29.18
CA ILE A 64 -18.36 -19.06 29.33
C ILE A 64 -18.01 -17.58 29.49
N ILE A 65 -18.64 -16.71 28.68
CA ILE A 65 -18.44 -15.26 28.67
C ILE A 65 -19.68 -14.53 29.25
N SER A 66 -19.45 -13.42 29.96
CA SER A 66 -20.47 -12.47 30.43
C SER A 66 -20.57 -11.25 29.52
N ILE A 67 -21.67 -10.50 29.62
CA ILE A 67 -21.87 -9.28 28.82
C ILE A 67 -20.93 -8.14 29.24
N ASP A 68 -20.57 -8.06 30.54
CA ASP A 68 -19.63 -7.06 31.07
C ASP A 68 -18.24 -7.15 30.41
N GLU A 69 -17.78 -8.38 30.15
CA GLU A 69 -16.52 -8.64 29.45
C GLU A 69 -16.56 -8.21 27.98
N MET A 70 -17.73 -8.30 27.34
CA MET A 70 -17.93 -7.84 25.96
C MET A 70 -18.06 -6.32 25.86
N GLU A 71 -18.68 -5.68 26.85
CA GLU A 71 -18.74 -4.22 26.99
C GLU A 71 -17.32 -3.65 27.18
N TYR A 72 -16.52 -4.22 28.07
CA TYR A 72 -15.10 -3.86 28.25
C TYR A 72 -14.28 -4.01 26.96
N LEU A 73 -14.46 -5.12 26.23
CA LEU A 73 -13.77 -5.34 24.95
C LEU A 73 -14.09 -4.22 23.94
N LEU A 74 -15.34 -3.78 23.85
CA LEU A 74 -15.79 -2.80 22.87
C LEU A 74 -15.44 -1.35 23.24
N LEU A 75 -15.45 -1.01 24.53
CA LEU A 75 -14.94 0.28 25.03
C LEU A 75 -13.45 0.48 24.67
N ASN A 76 -12.67 -0.61 24.60
CA ASN A 76 -11.26 -0.57 24.18
C ASN A 76 -11.04 -0.57 22.64
N LEU A 77 -12.10 -0.60 21.84
CA LEU A 77 -12.05 -0.69 20.38
C LEU A 77 -12.87 0.44 19.67
N PRO A 78 -12.58 1.73 19.94
CA PRO A 78 -13.42 2.86 19.52
C PRO A 78 -13.49 3.12 18.00
N TYR A 79 -12.65 2.46 17.19
CA TYR A 79 -12.67 2.56 15.73
C TYR A 79 -13.31 1.36 15.03
N LEU A 80 -13.88 0.43 15.80
CA LEU A 80 -14.49 -0.79 15.27
C LEU A 80 -15.82 -0.46 14.56
N GLN A 81 -15.98 -0.97 13.34
CA GLN A 81 -17.17 -0.76 12.52
C GLN A 81 -17.86 -2.09 12.15
N TYR A 82 -17.12 -3.20 12.22
CA TYR A 82 -17.59 -4.54 11.90
C TYR A 82 -17.19 -5.50 13.02
N LEU A 83 -18.17 -6.09 13.68
CA LEU A 83 -17.95 -7.12 14.70
C LEU A 83 -18.66 -8.42 14.29
N GLN A 84 -17.97 -9.54 14.39
CA GLN A 84 -18.56 -10.87 14.36
C GLN A 84 -18.16 -11.64 15.61
N LEU A 85 -19.13 -12.20 16.33
CA LEU A 85 -18.92 -13.00 17.54
C LEU A 85 -19.39 -14.44 17.34
N GLU A 86 -18.67 -15.40 17.92
CA GLU A 86 -19.07 -16.81 18.03
C GLU A 86 -18.74 -17.33 19.45
N LEU A 87 -19.68 -17.20 20.39
CA LEU A 87 -19.42 -17.38 21.84
C LEU A 87 -20.29 -18.44 22.50
N PHE A 88 -19.79 -19.00 23.61
CA PHE A 88 -20.60 -19.65 24.65
C PHE A 88 -20.71 -18.70 25.86
N GLY A 89 -21.86 -18.65 26.53
CA GLY A 89 -22.03 -17.70 27.64
C GLY A 89 -23.29 -17.88 28.49
N LEU A 90 -23.46 -16.96 29.43
CA LEU A 90 -24.57 -16.94 30.39
C LEU A 90 -25.83 -16.26 29.81
N GLN A 91 -26.88 -16.19 30.63
CA GLN A 91 -28.16 -15.57 30.30
C GLN A 91 -28.08 -14.03 30.12
N ASP A 92 -27.03 -13.39 30.64
CA ASP A 92 -26.78 -11.95 30.52
C ASP A 92 -26.42 -11.50 29.10
N LEU A 93 -25.81 -12.39 28.28
CA LEU A 93 -25.58 -12.15 26.86
C LEU A 93 -26.87 -11.99 26.04
N PHE A 94 -28.04 -12.20 26.64
CA PHE A 94 -29.36 -12.04 26.03
C PHE A 94 -30.06 -10.73 26.46
N ASP A 95 -29.33 -9.83 27.13
CA ASP A 95 -29.78 -8.47 27.41
C ASP A 95 -29.63 -7.58 26.15
N GLY A 96 -30.67 -7.55 25.33
CA GLY A 96 -30.74 -6.77 24.09
C GLY A 96 -30.68 -5.25 24.31
N ASP A 97 -31.07 -4.74 25.49
CA ASP A 97 -30.98 -3.32 25.83
C ASP A 97 -29.54 -2.92 26.13
N ARG A 98 -28.79 -3.75 26.89
CA ARG A 98 -27.34 -3.57 27.08
C ARG A 98 -26.58 -3.70 25.76
N TRP A 99 -26.82 -4.73 24.95
CA TRP A 99 -26.20 -4.81 23.62
C TRP A 99 -26.54 -3.59 22.75
N GLN A 100 -27.76 -3.04 22.83
CA GLN A 100 -28.14 -1.84 22.09
C GLN A 100 -27.39 -0.59 22.57
N SER A 101 -26.92 -0.51 23.82
CA SER A 101 -26.19 0.66 24.32
C SER A 101 -24.79 0.79 23.71
N PHE A 102 -24.03 -0.31 23.62
CA PHE A 102 -22.63 -0.29 23.18
C PHE A 102 -22.37 -0.76 21.73
N THR A 103 -23.40 -1.20 20.99
CA THR A 103 -23.26 -1.59 19.57
C THR A 103 -23.64 -0.51 18.55
N GLN A 104 -24.11 0.65 19.00
CA GLN A 104 -24.64 1.74 18.15
C GLN A 104 -23.64 2.19 17.06
N ASN A 105 -22.35 2.23 17.41
CA ASN A 105 -21.26 2.63 16.51
C ASN A 105 -20.89 1.57 15.45
N LEU A 106 -21.44 0.35 15.54
CA LEU A 106 -21.18 -0.74 14.59
C LEU A 106 -22.09 -0.65 13.37
N ILE A 107 -21.47 -0.52 12.20
CA ILE A 107 -22.13 -0.61 10.89
C ILE A 107 -22.67 -2.04 10.68
N ILE A 108 -21.88 -3.05 11.05
CA ILE A 108 -22.31 -4.45 11.05
C ILE A 108 -21.95 -5.09 12.39
N PHE A 109 -22.94 -5.71 13.03
CA PHE A 109 -22.75 -6.54 14.20
C PHE A 109 -23.42 -7.90 13.96
N ASN A 110 -22.60 -8.95 13.85
CA ASN A 110 -23.02 -10.35 13.78
C ASN A 110 -22.68 -11.00 15.13
N PHE A 111 -23.59 -11.75 15.73
CA PHE A 111 -23.34 -12.47 16.98
C PHE A 111 -24.01 -13.83 16.92
N LYS A 112 -23.21 -14.88 16.87
CA LYS A 112 -23.68 -16.26 17.00
C LYS A 112 -23.35 -16.72 18.42
N PHE A 113 -24.38 -17.08 19.18
CA PHE A 113 -24.24 -17.62 20.53
C PHE A 113 -24.51 -19.12 20.55
N ASN A 114 -24.10 -19.77 21.64
CA ASN A 114 -24.61 -21.05 22.09
C ASN A 114 -24.91 -20.90 23.59
N ALA A 115 -26.17 -21.09 23.99
CA ALA A 115 -26.63 -20.79 25.34
C ALA A 115 -26.62 -22.06 26.20
N HIS A 116 -25.95 -22.00 27.34
CA HIS A 116 -25.81 -23.15 28.26
C HIS A 116 -27.14 -23.53 28.98
N TYR A 117 -28.23 -22.80 28.72
CA TYR A 117 -29.52 -22.94 29.39
C TYR A 117 -30.68 -22.75 28.40
N ASN A 118 -31.86 -23.27 28.75
CA ASN A 118 -33.08 -23.01 27.99
C ASN A 118 -33.47 -21.54 28.11
N LEU A 119 -33.61 -20.86 26.97
CA LEU A 119 -33.96 -19.44 26.91
C LEU A 119 -35.47 -19.27 27.16
N ASN A 120 -35.84 -18.62 28.26
CA ASN A 120 -37.22 -18.22 28.49
C ASN A 120 -37.60 -17.08 27.53
N ARG A 121 -38.78 -17.16 26.91
CA ARG A 121 -39.34 -16.17 25.97
C ARG A 121 -39.19 -14.72 26.48
N ASN A 122 -39.39 -14.50 27.78
CA ASN A 122 -39.28 -13.19 28.43
C ASN A 122 -37.89 -12.55 28.30
N VAL A 123 -36.82 -13.34 28.16
CA VAL A 123 -35.44 -12.82 28.03
C VAL A 123 -35.22 -12.22 26.63
N LEU A 124 -35.89 -12.77 25.61
CA LEU A 124 -35.79 -12.33 24.21
C LEU A 124 -36.67 -11.11 23.89
N GLU A 125 -37.45 -10.59 24.84
CA GLU A 125 -38.28 -9.39 24.66
C GLU A 125 -37.41 -8.12 24.47
N SER A 126 -36.24 -8.05 25.11
CA SER A 126 -35.24 -6.99 24.98
C SER A 126 -34.74 -6.80 23.54
N TYR A 127 -34.91 -7.81 22.68
CA TYR A 127 -34.53 -7.77 21.26
C TYR A 127 -35.67 -7.31 20.33
N ARG A 128 -36.80 -6.79 20.86
CA ARG A 128 -37.96 -6.31 20.09
C ARG A 128 -38.03 -4.79 19.90
N THR A 129 -36.94 -4.06 20.17
CA THR A 129 -36.86 -2.61 19.89
C THR A 129 -36.79 -2.34 18.38
N SER A 130 -37.15 -1.13 17.95
CA SER A 130 -37.07 -0.72 16.53
C SER A 130 -35.62 -0.77 15.99
N TYR A 131 -34.63 -0.45 16.81
CA TYR A 131 -33.20 -0.64 16.50
C TYR A 131 -32.91 -2.07 16.03
N TRP A 132 -33.44 -3.07 16.76
CA TRP A 132 -33.26 -4.47 16.42
C TRP A 132 -34.09 -4.94 15.20
N ILE A 133 -35.33 -4.45 15.06
CA ILE A 133 -36.24 -4.85 13.97
C ILE A 133 -35.85 -4.18 12.63
N GLU A 134 -35.63 -2.87 12.66
CA GLU A 134 -35.57 -2.01 11.48
C GLU A 134 -34.11 -1.74 11.04
N GLU A 135 -33.23 -1.33 11.96
CA GLU A 135 -31.83 -0.99 11.61
C GLU A 135 -30.94 -2.22 11.45
N LYS A 136 -31.10 -3.24 12.32
CA LYS A 136 -30.23 -4.42 12.34
C LYS A 136 -30.85 -5.67 11.70
N HIS A 137 -32.16 -5.67 11.42
CA HIS A 137 -32.94 -6.73 10.74
C HIS A 137 -33.04 -8.10 11.44
N TRP A 138 -34.09 -8.87 11.12
CA TRP A 138 -34.45 -10.14 11.79
C TRP A 138 -34.18 -11.42 10.99
N PHE A 139 -33.69 -12.44 11.71
CA PHE A 139 -33.17 -13.73 11.23
C PHE A 139 -33.65 -14.89 12.12
N VAL A 140 -33.25 -16.12 11.78
CA VAL A 140 -33.66 -17.36 12.46
C VAL A 140 -32.45 -18.06 13.07
N GLY A 141 -32.54 -18.48 14.33
CA GLY A 141 -31.51 -19.19 15.08
C GLY A 141 -32.03 -20.45 15.78
N TYR A 142 -31.14 -21.17 16.46
CA TYR A 142 -31.38 -22.50 17.01
C TYR A 142 -30.62 -22.72 18.33
N ASN A 143 -31.30 -23.24 19.37
CA ASN A 143 -30.67 -23.75 20.60
C ASN A 143 -31.55 -24.81 21.27
N ASN A 144 -30.94 -25.83 21.89
CA ASN A 144 -31.64 -26.90 22.63
C ASN A 144 -32.91 -27.40 21.94
N ASN A 145 -32.77 -27.78 20.67
CA ASN A 145 -33.82 -28.29 19.79
C ASN A 145 -34.94 -27.28 19.41
N SER A 146 -34.90 -26.05 19.93
CA SER A 146 -35.85 -24.99 19.60
C SER A 146 -35.34 -24.04 18.51
N ILE A 147 -36.17 -23.75 17.51
CA ILE A 147 -35.94 -22.71 16.49
C ILE A 147 -36.67 -21.42 16.90
N PHE A 148 -35.96 -20.29 16.82
CA PHE A 148 -36.47 -18.97 17.20
C PHE A 148 -36.09 -17.87 16.22
N SER A 149 -36.84 -16.76 16.26
CA SER A 149 -36.55 -15.50 15.56
C SER A 149 -35.86 -14.49 16.48
N ILE A 150 -34.79 -13.86 16.01
CA ILE A 150 -33.99 -12.82 16.73
C ILE A 150 -33.53 -11.79 15.67
N PRO A 151 -33.19 -10.52 16.01
CA PRO A 151 -32.30 -9.67 15.22
C PRO A 151 -31.02 -10.40 14.73
N HIS A 152 -30.22 -9.81 13.83
CA HIS A 152 -29.19 -10.45 12.98
C HIS A 152 -28.02 -11.19 13.71
N PHE A 153 -28.37 -12.22 14.46
CA PHE A 153 -27.57 -12.93 15.46
C PHE A 153 -27.64 -14.44 15.24
N ALA A 154 -27.75 -14.82 13.97
CA ALA A 154 -27.49 -16.15 13.46
C ALA A 154 -27.13 -16.05 11.97
N PRO A 155 -26.29 -16.95 11.43
CA PRO A 155 -26.33 -17.25 9.99
C PRO A 155 -27.73 -17.77 9.63
N ASN A 156 -28.14 -17.61 8.36
CA ASN A 156 -29.46 -18.02 7.84
C ASN A 156 -29.63 -19.56 7.78
N TYR A 157 -29.47 -20.24 8.91
CA TYR A 157 -29.08 -21.64 9.03
C TYR A 157 -29.99 -22.44 9.96
N ILE A 158 -30.42 -23.62 9.51
CA ILE A 158 -31.09 -24.62 10.34
C ILE A 158 -30.21 -25.89 10.42
N ASP A 159 -30.20 -26.57 11.57
CA ASP A 159 -29.51 -27.85 11.77
C ASP A 159 -30.51 -28.92 12.27
N MET A 160 -30.83 -29.91 11.45
CA MET A 160 -31.91 -30.88 11.71
C MET A 160 -31.41 -32.18 12.34
N CYS A 161 -30.46 -32.10 13.26
CA CYS A 161 -29.89 -33.29 13.91
C CYS A 161 -30.83 -33.94 14.96
N GLN A 162 -31.85 -33.23 15.44
CA GLN A 162 -32.75 -33.65 16.52
C GLN A 162 -34.18 -33.14 16.27
N ASP A 163 -35.17 -33.69 17.00
CA ASP A 163 -36.59 -33.32 16.88
C ASP A 163 -36.83 -31.85 17.23
N LEU A 164 -37.40 -31.09 16.30
CA LEU A 164 -37.46 -29.63 16.37
C LEU A 164 -38.73 -29.12 17.09
N ILE A 165 -38.52 -28.23 18.05
CA ILE A 165 -39.53 -27.37 18.67
C ILE A 165 -39.47 -26.00 18.00
N PHE A 166 -40.61 -25.29 17.87
CA PHE A 166 -40.69 -24.01 17.16
C PHE A 166 -41.26 -22.91 18.07
N ASP A 167 -40.46 -21.90 18.41
CA ASP A 167 -40.81 -20.80 19.32
C ASP A 167 -40.65 -19.44 18.61
N SER A 168 -41.76 -18.87 18.14
CA SER A 168 -41.74 -17.52 17.52
C SER A 168 -41.65 -16.41 18.57
N THR A 169 -40.83 -15.40 18.31
CA THR A 169 -40.85 -14.12 19.01
C THR A 169 -41.68 -13.05 18.29
N GLY A 170 -42.28 -13.39 17.14
CA GLY A 170 -43.30 -12.57 16.49
C GLY A 170 -44.68 -12.69 17.16
N SER A 171 -45.58 -11.77 16.82
CA SER A 171 -47.01 -11.88 17.10
C SER A 171 -47.65 -13.04 16.34
N ASP A 172 -47.19 -13.27 15.10
CA ASP A 172 -47.47 -14.49 14.36
C ASP A 172 -46.52 -15.62 14.77
N LEU A 173 -47.07 -16.82 14.92
CA LEU A 173 -46.31 -18.04 15.23
C LEU A 173 -45.51 -18.58 14.02
N THR A 174 -45.70 -18.01 12.83
CA THR A 174 -44.98 -18.41 11.61
C THR A 174 -43.57 -17.82 11.59
N LEU A 175 -42.57 -18.67 11.83
CA LEU A 175 -41.17 -18.35 11.52
C LEU A 175 -41.03 -17.94 10.04
N PRO A 176 -40.23 -16.90 9.71
CA PRO A 176 -40.07 -16.43 8.34
C PRO A 176 -39.13 -17.34 7.54
N TYR A 177 -39.57 -18.56 7.23
CA TYR A 177 -38.78 -19.61 6.55
C TYR A 177 -38.15 -19.16 5.23
N SER A 178 -38.74 -18.19 4.53
CA SER A 178 -38.19 -17.55 3.32
C SER A 178 -36.86 -16.81 3.53
N ARG A 179 -36.47 -16.55 4.79
CA ARG A 179 -35.17 -15.96 5.15
C ARG A 179 -34.07 -16.99 5.41
N VAL A 180 -34.42 -18.27 5.54
CA VAL A 180 -33.45 -19.37 5.71
C VAL A 180 -32.84 -19.69 4.34
N ASN A 181 -31.51 -19.83 4.27
CA ASN A 181 -30.80 -20.12 3.02
C ASN A 181 -29.80 -21.28 3.13
N THR A 182 -29.47 -21.72 4.36
CA THR A 182 -28.52 -22.79 4.65
C THR A 182 -29.23 -23.83 5.52
N ILE A 183 -28.99 -25.12 5.28
CA ILE A 183 -29.50 -26.19 6.14
C ILE A 183 -28.46 -27.31 6.32
N SER A 184 -28.50 -27.99 7.46
CA SER A 184 -27.66 -29.14 7.79
C SER A 184 -28.50 -30.35 8.21
N PHE A 185 -28.04 -31.53 7.79
CA PHE A 185 -28.62 -32.82 8.11
C PHE A 185 -27.64 -33.72 8.83
N GLY A 186 -28.05 -34.20 10.00
CA GLY A 186 -27.38 -35.24 10.77
C GLY A 186 -27.77 -36.66 10.32
N ARG A 187 -27.62 -37.62 11.24
CA ARG A 187 -27.93 -39.04 11.02
C ARG A 187 -29.42 -39.41 11.13
N ASN A 188 -30.27 -38.49 11.57
CA ASN A 188 -31.67 -38.74 11.84
C ASN A 188 -32.52 -38.18 10.68
N GLU A 189 -33.32 -39.03 10.03
CA GLU A 189 -34.29 -38.61 9.00
C GLU A 189 -35.55 -37.99 9.64
N VAL A 190 -35.36 -36.94 10.46
CA VAL A 190 -36.48 -36.12 10.96
C VAL A 190 -37.07 -35.38 9.77
N ARG A 191 -38.25 -35.83 9.32
CA ARG A 191 -38.98 -35.18 8.23
C ARG A 191 -39.61 -33.87 8.76
N PRO A 192 -39.30 -32.71 8.18
CA PRO A 192 -39.96 -31.46 8.56
C PRO A 192 -41.35 -31.38 7.91
N ASP A 193 -42.31 -30.77 8.61
CA ASP A 193 -43.67 -30.53 8.10
C ASP A 193 -43.75 -29.37 7.08
N TYR A 194 -42.62 -28.77 6.72
CA TYR A 194 -42.53 -27.54 5.92
C TYR A 194 -41.62 -27.69 4.70
N TYR A 195 -42.08 -27.16 3.55
CA TYR A 195 -41.31 -27.17 2.29
C TYR A 195 -40.49 -25.87 2.13
N LEU A 196 -39.17 -26.00 2.04
CA LEU A 196 -38.21 -24.89 2.05
C LEU A 196 -37.74 -24.52 0.64
N THR A 197 -38.30 -23.43 0.11
CA THR A 197 -38.09 -22.96 -1.28
C THR A 197 -36.87 -22.05 -1.50
N HIS A 198 -36.22 -21.57 -0.44
CA HIS A 198 -35.18 -20.52 -0.51
C HIS A 198 -33.77 -21.01 -0.11
N ILE A 199 -33.60 -22.31 0.13
CA ILE A 199 -32.30 -22.91 0.49
C ILE A 199 -31.34 -22.84 -0.71
N ASN A 200 -30.16 -22.26 -0.50
CA ASN A 200 -29.06 -22.27 -1.47
C ASN A 200 -27.88 -23.15 -1.02
N THR A 201 -27.75 -23.43 0.28
CA THR A 201 -26.64 -24.20 0.86
C THR A 201 -27.17 -25.41 1.61
N LEU A 202 -26.73 -26.61 1.22
CA LEU A 202 -27.14 -27.88 1.82
C LEU A 202 -25.91 -28.61 2.38
N LYS A 203 -25.94 -28.92 3.68
CA LYS A 203 -24.91 -29.72 4.37
C LYS A 203 -25.51 -31.07 4.76
N ILE A 204 -24.77 -32.15 4.51
CA ILE A 204 -25.21 -33.52 4.69
C ILE A 204 -24.08 -34.29 5.38
N LEU A 205 -24.28 -34.64 6.65
CA LEU A 205 -23.28 -35.34 7.48
C LEU A 205 -23.33 -36.87 7.32
N SER A 206 -24.37 -37.40 6.67
CA SER A 206 -24.52 -38.79 6.24
C SER A 206 -25.42 -38.85 5.01
N PRO A 207 -25.12 -39.65 3.97
CA PRO A 207 -25.84 -39.62 2.70
C PRO A 207 -27.33 -39.88 2.86
N LEU A 208 -28.15 -39.02 2.24
CA LEU A 208 -29.61 -39.05 2.28
C LEU A 208 -30.18 -39.39 0.90
N SER A 209 -31.35 -40.02 0.84
CA SER A 209 -32.01 -40.29 -0.44
C SER A 209 -32.49 -39.00 -1.13
N ILE A 210 -32.40 -38.94 -2.47
CA ILE A 210 -32.95 -37.81 -3.25
C ILE A 210 -34.44 -37.61 -2.93
N SER A 211 -35.20 -38.71 -2.81
CA SER A 211 -36.63 -38.72 -2.48
C SER A 211 -36.96 -38.17 -1.09
N PHE A 212 -36.04 -38.29 -0.11
CA PHE A 212 -36.19 -37.62 1.18
C PHE A 212 -36.01 -36.11 0.99
N LEU A 213 -34.88 -35.69 0.40
CA LEU A 213 -34.55 -34.28 0.21
C LEU A 213 -35.59 -33.51 -0.63
N THR A 214 -36.06 -34.07 -1.75
CA THR A 214 -37.08 -33.41 -2.60
C THR A 214 -38.46 -33.35 -1.96
N SER A 215 -38.71 -34.07 -0.87
CA SER A 215 -39.99 -33.99 -0.15
C SER A 215 -40.15 -32.73 0.72
N PHE A 216 -39.06 -31.98 0.95
CA PHE A 216 -39.07 -30.74 1.75
C PHE A 216 -38.09 -29.63 1.30
N ILE A 217 -37.26 -29.81 0.26
CA ILE A 217 -36.41 -28.75 -0.32
C ILE A 217 -36.57 -28.69 -1.85
N ASP A 218 -36.55 -27.48 -2.42
CA ASP A 218 -36.31 -27.28 -3.87
C ASP A 218 -34.81 -27.43 -4.18
N LEU A 219 -34.40 -28.63 -4.63
CA LEU A 219 -33.01 -28.91 -4.99
C LEU A 219 -32.48 -28.05 -6.15
N ASN A 220 -33.35 -27.41 -6.94
CA ASN A 220 -32.93 -26.54 -8.04
C ASN A 220 -32.26 -25.26 -7.56
N GLN A 221 -32.51 -24.81 -6.31
CA GLN A 221 -31.89 -23.60 -5.76
C GLN A 221 -30.50 -23.84 -5.15
N ILE A 222 -30.11 -25.11 -4.94
CA ILE A 222 -28.85 -25.47 -4.29
C ILE A 222 -27.65 -25.05 -5.17
N LYS A 223 -26.84 -24.14 -4.62
CA LYS A 223 -25.61 -23.58 -5.20
C LYS A 223 -24.36 -24.07 -4.48
N TYR A 224 -24.52 -24.48 -3.22
CA TYR A 224 -23.45 -24.93 -2.33
C TYR A 224 -23.84 -26.27 -1.69
N LEU A 225 -23.04 -27.32 -1.88
CA LEU A 225 -23.23 -28.64 -1.27
C LEU A 225 -22.04 -28.99 -0.38
N SER A 226 -22.32 -29.55 0.79
CA SER A 226 -21.32 -29.95 1.79
C SER A 226 -21.60 -31.39 2.21
N LEU A 227 -20.67 -32.31 1.94
CA LEU A 227 -20.81 -33.75 2.19
C LEU A 227 -19.78 -34.24 3.20
N SER A 228 -20.09 -35.33 3.92
CA SER A 228 -19.10 -36.04 4.73
C SER A 228 -18.02 -36.66 3.85
N SER A 229 -18.38 -37.54 2.91
CA SER A 229 -17.46 -38.18 1.97
C SER A 229 -17.59 -37.63 0.56
N LEU A 230 -16.49 -37.70 -0.21
CA LEU A 230 -16.55 -37.55 -1.66
C LEU A 230 -17.30 -38.74 -2.31
N TYR A 231 -17.36 -39.90 -1.65
CA TYR A 231 -18.18 -41.04 -2.10
C TYR A 231 -19.69 -40.72 -2.09
N ASP A 232 -20.15 -39.94 -1.11
CA ASP A 232 -21.57 -39.58 -0.93
C ASP A 232 -22.12 -38.80 -2.14
N ILE A 233 -21.25 -38.24 -3.00
CA ILE A 233 -21.64 -37.55 -4.23
C ILE A 233 -22.38 -38.47 -5.20
N LEU A 234 -22.11 -39.78 -5.16
CA LEU A 234 -22.71 -40.78 -6.04
C LEU A 234 -24.21 -40.95 -5.79
N THR A 235 -24.69 -40.68 -4.57
CA THR A 235 -26.11 -40.67 -4.21
C THR A 235 -26.91 -39.59 -4.94
N TYR A 236 -26.23 -38.58 -5.51
CA TYR A 236 -26.84 -37.44 -6.22
C TYR A 236 -26.46 -37.39 -7.71
N VAL A 237 -25.76 -38.40 -8.24
CA VAL A 237 -25.44 -38.49 -9.68
C VAL A 237 -26.70 -38.86 -10.48
N PRO A 238 -26.98 -38.19 -11.62
CA PRO A 238 -26.22 -37.11 -12.25
C PRO A 238 -26.50 -35.70 -11.66
N LEU A 239 -25.46 -35.03 -11.17
CA LEU A 239 -25.56 -33.71 -10.49
C LEU A 239 -26.17 -32.61 -11.36
N LYS A 240 -26.09 -32.68 -12.70
CA LYS A 240 -26.70 -31.68 -13.60
C LYS A 240 -28.23 -31.73 -13.60
N GLU A 241 -28.80 -32.88 -13.25
CA GLU A 241 -30.25 -33.11 -13.22
C GLU A 241 -30.80 -33.00 -11.80
N THR A 242 -30.04 -33.42 -10.78
CA THR A 242 -30.46 -33.36 -9.37
C THR A 242 -30.25 -31.98 -8.72
N MET A 243 -29.18 -31.25 -9.07
CA MET A 243 -28.85 -29.93 -8.51
C MET A 243 -28.26 -29.00 -9.59
N PRO A 244 -29.07 -28.53 -10.57
CA PRO A 244 -28.58 -27.81 -11.76
C PRO A 244 -27.85 -26.49 -11.45
N GLN A 245 -28.15 -25.82 -10.33
CA GLN A 245 -27.47 -24.58 -9.92
C GLN A 245 -26.18 -24.82 -9.10
N LEU A 246 -25.80 -26.06 -8.80
CA LEU A 246 -24.68 -26.38 -7.92
C LEU A 246 -23.34 -25.90 -8.49
N ARG A 247 -22.64 -25.00 -7.77
CA ARG A 247 -21.34 -24.44 -8.15
C ARG A 247 -20.23 -24.71 -7.14
N GLU A 248 -20.57 -24.94 -5.87
CA GLU A 248 -19.60 -25.15 -4.81
C GLU A 248 -19.80 -26.49 -4.10
N LEU A 249 -18.71 -27.24 -3.91
CA LEU A 249 -18.70 -28.52 -3.20
C LEU A 249 -17.67 -28.49 -2.06
N SER A 250 -18.04 -28.96 -0.88
CA SER A 250 -17.15 -29.11 0.28
C SER A 250 -17.22 -30.54 0.84
N ILE A 251 -16.07 -31.15 1.12
CA ILE A 251 -15.93 -32.53 1.62
C ILE A 251 -15.17 -32.52 2.95
N HIS A 252 -15.81 -33.03 4.02
CA HIS A 252 -15.27 -32.95 5.39
C HIS A 252 -14.32 -34.07 5.78
N MET A 253 -14.48 -35.27 5.23
CA MET A 253 -13.55 -36.39 5.42
C MET A 253 -12.38 -36.33 4.42
N SER A 254 -11.29 -37.01 4.77
CA SER A 254 -10.13 -37.16 3.89
C SER A 254 -10.47 -37.98 2.65
N VAL A 255 -10.18 -37.43 1.46
CA VAL A 255 -10.22 -38.19 0.21
C VAL A 255 -9.00 -39.10 0.14
N ASP A 256 -9.27 -40.40 -0.05
CA ASP A 256 -8.28 -41.46 -0.25
C ASP A 256 -8.42 -42.10 -1.66
N ILE A 257 -7.56 -43.09 -1.93
CA ILE A 257 -7.51 -43.76 -3.23
C ILE A 257 -8.74 -44.64 -3.50
N ASP A 258 -9.32 -45.28 -2.48
CA ASP A 258 -10.49 -46.16 -2.63
C ASP A 258 -11.76 -45.35 -2.90
N THR A 259 -11.91 -44.21 -2.23
CA THR A 259 -12.96 -43.22 -2.47
C THR A 259 -12.92 -42.74 -3.92
N ILE A 260 -11.74 -42.39 -4.43
CA ILE A 260 -11.55 -41.95 -5.83
C ILE A 260 -11.81 -43.10 -6.82
N ASN A 261 -11.31 -44.30 -6.54
CA ASN A 261 -11.50 -45.47 -7.42
C ASN A 261 -12.98 -45.83 -7.57
N ARG A 262 -13.77 -45.73 -6.49
CA ARG A 262 -15.23 -45.98 -6.49
C ARG A 262 -16.03 -44.97 -7.31
N ILE A 263 -15.53 -43.75 -7.50
CA ILE A 263 -16.14 -42.72 -8.36
C ILE A 263 -15.75 -42.93 -9.83
N GLY A 264 -14.64 -43.62 -10.10
CA GLY A 264 -14.24 -44.04 -11.44
C GLY A 264 -13.89 -42.87 -12.35
N ASN A 265 -14.79 -42.54 -13.30
CA ASN A 265 -14.54 -41.65 -14.43
C ASN A 265 -15.64 -40.57 -14.65
N TYR A 266 -16.46 -40.26 -13.63
CA TYR A 266 -17.41 -39.13 -13.73
C TYR A 266 -16.71 -37.77 -13.90
N ARG A 267 -17.45 -36.75 -14.37
CA ARG A 267 -16.97 -35.36 -14.48
C ARG A 267 -18.02 -34.36 -14.00
N PHE A 268 -17.67 -33.63 -12.96
CA PHE A 268 -18.54 -32.69 -12.26
C PHE A 268 -18.32 -31.25 -12.76
N GLU A 269 -18.53 -31.05 -14.06
CA GLU A 269 -18.18 -29.83 -14.81
C GLU A 269 -18.84 -28.54 -14.32
N GLN A 270 -19.94 -28.65 -13.56
CA GLN A 270 -20.66 -27.51 -12.98
C GLN A 270 -19.94 -26.86 -11.79
N ILE A 271 -19.05 -27.63 -11.12
CA ILE A 271 -18.36 -27.23 -9.89
C ILE A 271 -17.22 -26.26 -10.21
N HIS A 272 -17.34 -25.03 -9.71
CA HIS A 272 -16.35 -23.96 -9.83
C HIS A 272 -15.57 -23.74 -8.52
N LYS A 273 -16.12 -24.12 -7.36
CA LYS A 273 -15.41 -24.10 -6.07
C LYS A 273 -15.41 -25.48 -5.42
N LEU A 274 -14.25 -25.90 -4.93
CA LEU A 274 -14.03 -27.22 -4.34
C LEU A 274 -13.26 -27.08 -3.01
N GLU A 275 -13.79 -27.64 -1.93
CA GLU A 275 -13.13 -27.77 -0.63
C GLU A 275 -12.96 -29.25 -0.27
N ILE A 276 -11.73 -29.67 0.05
CA ILE A 276 -11.36 -31.08 0.25
C ILE A 276 -10.21 -31.26 1.25
N ARG A 277 -10.20 -32.41 1.94
CA ARG A 277 -9.01 -32.99 2.59
C ARG A 277 -8.39 -34.06 1.70
N ILE A 278 -7.06 -34.16 1.68
CA ILE A 278 -6.30 -35.17 0.91
C ILE A 278 -5.38 -35.93 1.87
N CYS A 279 -5.45 -37.27 1.85
CA CYS A 279 -4.64 -38.14 2.69
C CYS A 279 -4.11 -39.36 1.90
N GLY A 280 -3.20 -40.12 2.52
CA GLY A 280 -2.54 -41.29 1.94
C GLY A 280 -1.14 -40.99 1.39
N GLN A 281 -0.48 -42.01 0.82
CA GLN A 281 0.86 -41.85 0.24
C GLN A 281 0.80 -41.52 -1.27
N TYR A 282 -0.28 -41.88 -1.95
CA TYR A 282 -0.47 -41.77 -3.41
C TYR A 282 -1.00 -40.39 -3.87
N ASN A 283 -0.42 -39.32 -3.32
CA ASN A 283 -0.91 -37.95 -3.52
C ASN A 283 -0.89 -37.48 -4.99
N GLU A 284 0.03 -38.00 -5.81
CA GLU A 284 0.08 -37.80 -7.26
C GLU A 284 -1.21 -38.28 -7.94
N TYR A 285 -1.52 -39.57 -7.82
CA TYR A 285 -2.71 -40.19 -8.39
C TYR A 285 -4.01 -39.53 -7.89
N ILE A 286 -4.09 -39.29 -6.58
CA ILE A 286 -5.25 -38.63 -5.96
C ILE A 286 -5.47 -37.24 -6.53
N THR A 287 -4.42 -36.44 -6.69
CA THR A 287 -4.53 -35.07 -7.23
C THR A 287 -4.91 -35.08 -8.71
N GLU A 288 -4.32 -35.95 -9.52
CA GLU A 288 -4.62 -36.07 -10.96
C GLU A 288 -6.05 -36.54 -11.22
N LYS A 289 -6.55 -37.50 -10.42
CA LYS A 289 -7.95 -37.89 -10.45
C LYS A 289 -8.88 -36.75 -10.01
N LEU A 290 -8.54 -35.98 -8.97
CA LEU A 290 -9.34 -34.81 -8.58
C LEU A 290 -9.41 -33.74 -9.69
N ILE A 291 -8.31 -33.50 -10.40
CA ILE A 291 -8.27 -32.60 -11.57
C ILE A 291 -9.15 -33.14 -12.71
N PHE A 292 -9.15 -34.45 -12.94
CA PHE A 292 -10.03 -35.09 -13.93
C PHE A 292 -11.51 -35.01 -13.53
N LEU A 293 -11.86 -35.27 -12.27
CA LEU A 293 -13.23 -35.24 -11.75
C LEU A 293 -13.81 -33.82 -11.77
N PHE A 294 -13.00 -32.80 -11.49
CA PHE A 294 -13.42 -31.41 -11.31
C PHE A 294 -12.67 -30.44 -12.27
N PRO A 295 -12.87 -30.54 -13.60
CA PRO A 295 -12.03 -29.85 -14.58
C PRO A 295 -12.18 -28.32 -14.60
N ASN A 296 -13.28 -27.78 -14.05
CA ASN A 296 -13.67 -26.37 -14.13
C ASN A 296 -13.50 -25.60 -12.79
N VAL A 297 -12.69 -26.12 -11.86
CA VAL A 297 -12.45 -25.45 -10.57
C VAL A 297 -11.69 -24.14 -10.77
N HIS A 298 -12.35 -23.05 -10.40
CA HIS A 298 -11.81 -21.71 -10.26
C HIS A 298 -11.30 -21.43 -8.84
N HIS A 299 -11.86 -22.10 -7.83
CA HIS A 299 -11.59 -21.82 -6.42
C HIS A 299 -11.34 -23.12 -5.65
N LEU A 300 -10.13 -23.32 -5.12
CA LEU A 300 -9.77 -24.52 -4.36
C LEU A 300 -9.53 -24.20 -2.88
N ILE A 301 -10.01 -25.05 -1.98
CA ILE A 301 -9.60 -25.12 -0.58
C ILE A 301 -9.11 -26.56 -0.33
N CYS A 302 -7.85 -26.73 0.02
CA CYS A 302 -7.22 -28.05 0.11
C CYS A 302 -6.47 -28.21 1.43
N THR A 303 -6.81 -29.23 2.20
CA THR A 303 -6.13 -29.60 3.45
C THR A 303 -5.35 -30.91 3.24
N PRO A 304 -4.07 -30.86 2.81
CA PRO A 304 -3.23 -32.04 2.68
C PRO A 304 -2.69 -32.51 4.04
N GLU A 305 -2.92 -33.78 4.37
CA GLU A 305 -2.43 -34.39 5.61
C GLU A 305 -1.01 -34.97 5.47
N THR A 306 -0.67 -35.41 4.27
CA THR A 306 0.60 -36.05 3.88
C THR A 306 1.27 -35.27 2.75
N ASN A 307 2.60 -35.33 2.65
CA ASN A 307 3.42 -34.67 1.60
C ASN A 307 2.83 -33.36 1.04
N PRO A 308 2.53 -32.37 1.92
CA PRO A 308 1.67 -31.22 1.57
C PRO A 308 2.30 -30.31 0.51
N LYS A 309 3.63 -30.42 0.37
CA LYS A 309 4.48 -29.73 -0.61
C LYS A 309 4.20 -30.19 -2.05
N GLU A 310 3.95 -31.48 -2.25
CA GLU A 310 3.66 -32.10 -3.56
C GLU A 310 2.21 -31.84 -3.99
N VAL A 311 1.26 -32.01 -3.05
CA VAL A 311 -0.17 -31.74 -3.29
C VAL A 311 -0.38 -30.29 -3.74
N MET A 312 0.25 -29.32 -3.05
CA MET A 312 0.18 -27.91 -3.46
C MET A 312 0.66 -27.71 -4.90
N TYR A 313 1.85 -28.23 -5.25
CA TYR A 313 2.44 -28.06 -6.57
C TYR A 313 1.54 -28.63 -7.68
N ARG A 314 0.98 -29.83 -7.47
CA ARG A 314 0.10 -30.48 -8.45
C ARG A 314 -1.27 -29.82 -8.56
N CYS A 315 -1.92 -29.47 -7.46
CA CYS A 315 -3.20 -28.74 -7.51
C CYS A 315 -3.05 -27.41 -8.25
N VAL A 316 -2.02 -26.62 -7.91
CA VAL A 316 -1.77 -25.29 -8.50
C VAL A 316 -1.56 -25.34 -10.02
N ASN A 317 -0.75 -26.28 -10.48
CA ASN A 317 -0.38 -26.38 -11.90
C ASN A 317 -1.38 -27.19 -12.73
N GLY A 318 -2.07 -28.16 -12.12
CA GLY A 318 -2.97 -29.09 -12.80
C GLY A 318 -4.40 -28.57 -12.98
N PHE A 319 -4.96 -27.84 -12.03
CA PHE A 319 -6.27 -27.19 -12.24
C PHE A 319 -6.12 -26.02 -13.23
N LYS A 320 -6.44 -26.27 -14.51
CA LYS A 320 -6.27 -25.34 -15.62
C LYS A 320 -6.84 -23.95 -15.32
N TYR A 321 -8.13 -23.89 -15.01
CA TYR A 321 -8.87 -22.63 -14.81
C TYR A 321 -8.79 -22.07 -13.38
N LEU A 322 -7.95 -22.64 -12.51
CA LEU A 322 -7.80 -22.21 -11.12
C LEU A 322 -7.47 -20.71 -11.05
N LEU A 323 -8.41 -19.94 -10.49
CA LEU A 323 -8.27 -18.54 -10.15
C LEU A 323 -7.62 -18.44 -8.77
N ASN A 324 -8.26 -18.89 -7.68
CA ASN A 324 -7.64 -18.89 -6.35
C ASN A 324 -7.52 -20.31 -5.74
N ALA A 325 -6.60 -20.44 -4.78
CA ALA A 325 -6.35 -21.67 -4.05
C ALA A 325 -6.01 -21.35 -2.60
N SER A 326 -6.46 -22.18 -1.68
CA SER A 326 -6.24 -22.12 -0.24
C SER A 326 -5.65 -23.45 0.21
N PHE A 327 -4.64 -23.41 1.10
CA PHE A 327 -3.95 -24.61 1.57
C PHE A 327 -3.72 -24.60 3.08
N SER A 328 -4.16 -25.66 3.75
CA SER A 328 -4.02 -25.85 5.20
C SER A 328 -2.89 -26.84 5.49
N LEU A 329 -1.69 -26.32 5.72
CA LEU A 329 -0.43 -27.08 5.73
C LEU A 329 0.08 -27.39 7.15
N ARG A 330 0.28 -28.67 7.48
CA ARG A 330 0.99 -29.06 8.69
C ARG A 330 2.46 -28.61 8.62
N ILE A 331 2.86 -27.65 9.46
CA ILE A 331 4.24 -27.12 9.52
C ILE A 331 5.08 -28.01 10.44
N SER A 332 6.39 -28.05 10.23
CA SER A 332 7.35 -28.57 11.21
C SER A 332 7.74 -27.51 12.25
N SER A 333 8.45 -27.92 13.30
CA SER A 333 9.02 -27.01 14.31
C SER A 333 10.06 -26.01 13.76
N ASN A 334 10.42 -26.07 12.47
CA ASN A 334 11.25 -25.08 11.80
C ASN A 334 10.42 -24.28 10.77
N ILE A 335 9.60 -23.37 11.32
CA ILE A 335 8.69 -22.49 10.56
C ILE A 335 9.44 -21.73 9.43
N GLU A 336 10.68 -21.29 9.66
CA GLU A 336 11.43 -20.51 8.65
C GLU A 336 11.80 -21.34 7.40
N ARG A 337 12.18 -22.61 7.56
CA ARG A 337 12.45 -23.52 6.41
C ARG A 337 11.19 -23.79 5.60
N ASP A 338 10.06 -24.02 6.26
CA ASP A 338 8.80 -24.32 5.57
C ASP A 338 8.24 -23.07 4.87
N PHE A 339 8.30 -21.89 5.49
CA PHE A 339 7.99 -20.63 4.82
C PHE A 339 8.90 -20.34 3.62
N GLU A 340 10.21 -20.64 3.71
CA GLU A 340 11.11 -20.43 2.58
C GLU A 340 10.79 -21.41 1.43
N PHE A 341 10.52 -22.68 1.72
CA PHE A 341 10.08 -23.65 0.70
C PHE A 341 8.81 -23.18 -0.03
N ILE A 342 7.80 -22.78 0.73
CA ILE A 342 6.52 -22.27 0.21
C ILE A 342 6.75 -21.05 -0.69
N THR A 343 7.60 -20.13 -0.24
CA THR A 343 7.99 -18.89 -0.97
C THR A 343 8.84 -19.16 -2.21
N ARG A 344 9.43 -20.37 -2.35
CA ARG A 344 10.09 -20.83 -3.58
C ARG A 344 9.09 -21.43 -4.55
N GLN A 345 8.24 -22.38 -4.11
CA GLN A 345 7.25 -23.03 -4.98
C GLN A 345 6.24 -22.04 -5.58
N SER A 346 5.84 -21.03 -4.80
CA SER A 346 4.97 -19.93 -5.25
C SER A 346 5.56 -19.02 -6.35
N ARG A 347 6.70 -19.41 -6.95
CA ARG A 347 7.40 -18.74 -8.05
C ARG A 347 7.86 -19.67 -9.16
N CYS A 348 7.65 -20.98 -8.99
CA CYS A 348 7.95 -22.01 -9.99
C CYS A 348 6.72 -22.33 -10.86
N SER A 349 5.51 -21.95 -10.42
CA SER A 349 4.30 -22.01 -11.24
C SER A 349 4.25 -20.86 -12.25
N THR A 350 3.63 -21.12 -13.40
CA THR A 350 3.57 -20.26 -14.59
C THR A 350 2.42 -19.24 -14.58
N LYS A 351 1.70 -19.08 -13.46
CA LYS A 351 0.59 -18.12 -13.29
C LYS A 351 1.07 -16.88 -12.53
N ASP A 352 0.78 -15.67 -13.01
CA ASP A 352 1.48 -14.44 -12.59
C ASP A 352 1.23 -13.89 -11.16
N ASN A 353 0.44 -14.54 -10.30
CA ASN A 353 0.14 -14.07 -8.94
C ASN A 353 0.08 -15.23 -7.93
N PHE A 354 0.69 -15.11 -6.73
CA PHE A 354 0.65 -16.11 -5.65
C PHE A 354 0.82 -15.46 -4.25
N ILE A 355 0.09 -15.92 -3.21
CA ILE A 355 -0.03 -15.29 -1.87
C ILE A 355 -0.34 -16.34 -0.74
N CYS A 356 0.64 -17.01 -0.12
CA CYS A 356 0.38 -18.29 0.57
C CYS A 356 -0.34 -18.31 1.95
N GLN A 357 -1.00 -19.44 2.26
CA GLN A 357 -1.61 -19.84 3.55
C GLN A 357 -0.91 -21.07 4.16
N VAL A 358 -0.86 -21.18 5.50
CA VAL A 358 -0.05 -22.19 6.22
C VAL A 358 -0.64 -22.57 7.61
N CYS A 359 -1.66 -23.45 7.67
CA CYS A 359 -2.34 -23.80 8.93
C CYS A 359 -1.75 -25.03 9.67
N HIS A 360 -0.92 -24.82 10.70
CA HIS A 360 -0.36 -25.87 11.57
C HIS A 360 -1.42 -26.51 12.50
N PRO A 361 -1.56 -27.85 12.56
CA PRO A 361 -2.33 -28.53 13.61
C PRO A 361 -1.42 -29.28 14.60
N LEU A 362 -1.94 -29.45 15.83
CA LEU A 362 -1.41 -30.28 16.93
C LEU A 362 -0.19 -29.74 17.71
N LYS A 363 -0.55 -29.10 18.85
CA LYS A 363 0.20 -28.83 20.09
C LYS A 363 1.23 -27.69 20.12
N ARG A 364 0.66 -26.55 20.54
CA ARG A 364 1.26 -25.30 21.08
C ARG A 364 1.91 -24.38 20.05
N GLU A 365 1.37 -23.16 20.04
CA GLU A 365 1.83 -21.94 19.38
C GLU A 365 1.50 -21.80 17.87
N LEU A 366 0.67 -20.78 17.57
CA LEU A 366 0.42 -20.09 16.29
C LEU A 366 -0.04 -20.89 15.06
N ILE A 367 -1.36 -20.87 14.81
CA ILE A 367 -1.98 -21.20 13.51
C ILE A 367 -2.21 -19.92 12.70
N PHE A 368 -1.59 -19.78 11.53
CA PHE A 368 -1.71 -18.60 10.65
C PHE A 368 -2.57 -18.85 9.40
N SER A 369 -3.63 -18.05 9.18
CA SER A 369 -4.36 -18.04 7.91
C SER A 369 -4.42 -16.64 7.26
N VAL A 370 -4.06 -16.58 5.97
CA VAL A 370 -3.82 -15.36 5.18
C VAL A 370 -4.41 -15.49 3.77
N HIS A 371 -5.65 -15.07 3.57
CA HIS A 371 -6.46 -15.44 2.37
C HIS A 371 -5.95 -14.86 1.03
N TRP A 372 -6.16 -15.62 -0.06
CA TRP A 372 -5.69 -15.33 -1.42
C TRP A 372 -6.76 -14.70 -2.31
N TRP A 373 -6.36 -13.78 -3.21
CA TRP A 373 -7.21 -13.22 -4.26
C TRP A 373 -6.45 -13.12 -5.60
N PHE A 374 -7.15 -13.35 -6.71
CA PHE A 374 -6.61 -13.33 -8.07
C PHE A 374 -7.65 -12.69 -9.01
N GLY A 375 -7.21 -11.81 -9.92
CA GLY A 375 -8.08 -11.19 -10.93
C GLY A 375 -7.92 -9.67 -11.07
N LYS A 376 -8.38 -9.11 -12.18
CA LYS A 376 -8.41 -7.64 -12.42
C LYS A 376 -9.53 -6.98 -11.61
N GLN A 377 -9.32 -5.72 -11.26
CA GLN A 377 -10.38 -4.84 -10.75
C GLN A 377 -11.51 -4.70 -11.79
N SER A 378 -12.75 -4.99 -11.41
CA SER A 378 -13.90 -4.22 -11.89
C SER A 378 -13.87 -2.85 -11.21
N SER A 379 -14.21 -1.79 -11.95
CA SER A 379 -13.83 -0.43 -11.58
C SER A 379 -14.91 0.34 -10.79
N SER A 380 -14.83 0.31 -9.47
CA SER A 380 -15.13 1.47 -8.62
C SER A 380 -14.49 1.34 -7.24
N PHE A 381 -13.97 2.46 -6.72
CA PHE A 381 -13.28 2.63 -5.43
C PHE A 381 -11.98 1.82 -5.19
N PHE A 382 -11.22 2.32 -4.23
CA PHE A 382 -9.90 1.88 -3.74
C PHE A 382 -8.67 1.90 -4.70
N THR A 383 -7.90 2.96 -4.46
CA THR A 383 -6.72 3.48 -5.14
C THR A 383 -5.46 2.61 -5.04
N ARG A 384 -4.75 2.51 -6.16
CA ARG A 384 -3.28 2.33 -6.35
C ARG A 384 -2.41 1.89 -5.14
N TYR A 385 -2.02 0.62 -5.15
CA TYR A 385 -0.67 0.09 -4.85
C TYR A 385 0.14 0.54 -3.61
N CYS A 386 0.23 -0.38 -2.63
CA CYS A 386 1.48 -0.70 -1.94
C CYS A 386 1.99 -2.08 -2.42
N SER A 387 3.31 -2.30 -2.58
CA SER A 387 3.89 -3.65 -2.75
C SER A 387 5.42 -3.73 -2.59
N ILE A 388 5.89 -4.65 -1.72
CA ILE A 388 7.29 -5.00 -1.32
C ILE A 388 7.18 -6.08 -0.20
N GLN A 389 8.01 -7.11 0.01
CA GLN A 389 9.08 -7.85 -0.72
C GLN A 389 9.25 -9.24 0.02
N PRO A 390 10.38 -9.99 0.18
CA PRO A 390 11.71 -10.01 -0.48
C PRO A 390 12.21 -11.39 -1.04
N LYS A 391 12.47 -12.41 -0.19
CA LYS A 391 13.59 -13.39 -0.31
C LYS A 391 13.65 -14.20 -1.64
N TYR A 392 14.44 -13.78 -2.64
CA TYR A 392 15.25 -14.66 -3.54
C TYR A 392 16.52 -13.86 -3.88
N HIS A 393 17.70 -14.31 -3.46
CA HIS A 393 18.46 -13.38 -2.61
C HIS A 393 19.63 -12.56 -3.18
N TRP A 394 20.10 -12.74 -4.43
CA TRP A 394 21.23 -11.94 -4.95
C TRP A 394 20.96 -11.21 -6.27
N HIS A 395 20.76 -11.89 -7.40
CA HIS A 395 20.33 -11.21 -8.64
C HIS A 395 18.99 -10.48 -8.47
N ARG A 396 18.07 -11.05 -7.68
CA ARG A 396 16.82 -10.39 -7.29
C ARG A 396 16.98 -9.35 -6.19
N ILE A 397 18.03 -9.36 -5.34
CA ILE A 397 18.37 -8.15 -4.57
C ILE A 397 18.86 -7.07 -5.52
N ARG A 398 19.81 -7.33 -6.43
CA ARG A 398 20.26 -6.31 -7.40
C ARG A 398 19.08 -5.73 -8.18
N TYR A 399 18.16 -6.57 -8.68
CA TYR A 399 16.95 -6.13 -9.39
C TYR A 399 15.90 -5.44 -8.50
N TYR A 400 15.54 -6.00 -7.34
CA TYR A 400 14.55 -5.36 -6.45
C TYR A 400 15.12 -4.16 -5.69
N TRP A 401 16.42 -4.01 -5.57
CA TRP A 401 17.05 -2.78 -5.05
C TRP A 401 17.15 -1.73 -6.17
N LEU A 402 17.41 -2.19 -7.42
CA LEU A 402 17.15 -1.41 -8.63
C LEU A 402 15.66 -1.04 -8.82
N LYS A 403 14.69 -1.75 -8.23
CA LYS A 403 13.26 -1.34 -8.25
C LYS A 403 12.77 -0.63 -6.98
N PHE A 404 13.36 -0.93 -5.83
CA PHE A 404 13.08 -0.30 -4.53
C PHE A 404 13.52 1.15 -4.61
N MET A 405 14.81 1.40 -4.86
CA MET A 405 15.28 2.78 -4.96
C MET A 405 14.77 3.49 -6.25
N ASP A 406 14.13 2.81 -7.21
CA ASP A 406 13.47 3.49 -8.36
C ASP A 406 12.03 3.92 -8.03
N LYS A 407 11.39 3.26 -7.04
CA LYS A 407 10.11 3.72 -6.46
C LYS A 407 10.29 4.57 -5.20
N LEU A 408 11.48 4.51 -4.60
CA LEU A 408 11.79 5.08 -3.29
C LEU A 408 12.89 6.14 -3.33
N LEU A 409 13.69 6.30 -4.40
CA LEU A 409 14.27 7.63 -4.68
C LEU A 409 13.12 8.62 -4.97
N PRO A 410 12.19 8.43 -5.92
CA PRO A 410 11.18 9.47 -6.18
C PRO A 410 10.30 9.89 -4.99
N LYS A 411 10.27 9.11 -3.89
CA LYS A 411 9.60 9.45 -2.63
C LYS A 411 10.53 9.85 -1.48
N CYS A 412 11.70 9.22 -1.35
CA CYS A 412 12.66 9.45 -0.25
C CYS A 412 13.97 10.11 -0.71
N PHE A 413 14.22 10.31 -2.00
CA PHE A 413 15.25 11.20 -2.55
C PHE A 413 15.07 12.62 -2.05
N PRO A 414 13.88 13.27 -2.04
CA PRO A 414 13.76 14.57 -1.38
C PRO A 414 14.20 14.50 0.09
N TYR A 415 13.92 13.42 0.82
CA TYR A 415 14.32 13.27 2.24
C TYR A 415 15.79 12.85 2.44
N ILE A 416 16.37 12.06 1.55
CA ILE A 416 17.77 11.62 1.56
C ILE A 416 18.65 12.74 1.01
N LEU A 417 18.14 13.57 0.09
CA LEU A 417 18.72 14.83 -0.34
C LEU A 417 18.53 15.91 0.73
N CYS A 418 17.42 15.97 1.48
CA CYS A 418 17.33 16.76 2.71
C CYS A 418 18.47 16.35 3.65
N ILE A 419 18.57 15.06 3.99
CA ILE A 419 19.60 14.56 4.92
C ILE A 419 21.00 14.79 4.35
N VAL A 420 21.26 14.53 3.06
CA VAL A 420 22.59 14.71 2.45
C VAL A 420 22.93 16.18 2.24
N ILE A 421 21.99 17.08 1.94
CA ILE A 421 22.24 18.54 1.89
C ILE A 421 22.40 19.09 3.31
N ILE A 422 21.54 18.74 4.27
CA ILE A 422 21.67 19.18 5.66
C ILE A 422 22.98 18.65 6.26
N TYR A 423 23.36 17.40 6.02
CA TYR A 423 24.68 16.89 6.44
C TYR A 423 25.83 17.43 5.60
N SER A 424 25.70 17.67 4.29
CA SER A 424 26.81 18.23 3.51
C SER A 424 27.03 19.70 3.85
N VAL A 425 25.98 20.51 3.91
CA VAL A 425 26.03 21.92 4.33
C VAL A 425 26.48 22.03 5.78
N SER A 426 25.93 21.25 6.71
CA SER A 426 26.42 21.30 8.11
C SER A 426 27.85 20.76 8.25
N ILE A 427 28.27 19.71 7.54
CA ILE A 427 29.68 19.27 7.53
C ILE A 427 30.57 20.31 6.83
N TRP A 428 30.10 21.03 5.82
CA TRP A 428 30.86 22.06 5.12
C TRP A 428 31.03 23.30 6.02
N ILE A 429 29.94 23.81 6.61
CA ILE A 429 29.95 24.86 7.65
C ILE A 429 30.82 24.44 8.84
N ILE A 430 30.67 23.22 9.38
CA ILE A 430 31.49 22.74 10.51
C ILE A 430 32.96 22.61 10.12
N LYS A 431 33.26 22.10 8.92
CA LYS A 431 34.65 21.85 8.49
C LYS A 431 35.37 23.12 8.04
N ILE A 432 34.63 24.13 7.59
CA ILE A 432 35.14 25.48 7.31
C ILE A 432 35.24 26.29 8.62
N SER A 433 34.23 26.27 9.49
CA SER A 433 34.34 26.81 10.87
C SER A 433 35.48 26.17 11.68
N LEU A 434 35.89 24.93 11.37
CA LEU A 434 37.06 24.27 11.95
C LEU A 434 38.39 24.54 11.22
N SER A 435 38.40 25.04 9.97
CA SER A 435 39.63 25.60 9.38
C SER A 435 39.83 27.08 9.75
N ASP A 436 38.73 27.82 9.91
CA ASP A 436 38.73 29.28 9.93
C ASP A 436 38.65 29.85 11.35
N ARG A 437 38.68 28.97 12.37
CA ARG A 437 38.94 29.29 13.79
C ARG A 437 40.33 29.87 14.09
N LEU A 438 41.02 30.38 13.06
CA LEU A 438 42.26 31.15 13.12
C LEU A 438 42.19 32.48 12.32
N ALA A 439 41.04 32.85 11.75
CA ALA A 439 40.86 34.05 10.92
C ALA A 439 39.68 34.92 11.39
N VAL A 440 40.00 35.85 12.30
CA VAL A 440 39.43 37.21 12.51
C VAL A 440 37.99 37.51 12.04
N MET A 441 37.15 37.96 12.98
CA MET A 441 35.93 38.72 12.70
C MET A 441 36.25 40.21 12.48
N GLU A 442 35.73 40.85 11.43
CA GLU A 442 35.31 42.28 11.38
C GLU A 442 34.89 42.73 9.95
N ASP A 443 33.61 43.00 9.71
CA ASP A 443 33.13 44.01 8.73
C ASP A 443 31.64 44.37 9.02
N PRO A 444 31.25 45.65 9.26
CA PRO A 444 29.89 46.04 9.65
C PRO A 444 29.11 46.84 8.58
N TYR A 445 28.65 46.19 7.49
CA TYR A 445 27.67 46.79 6.56
C TYR A 445 26.55 45.82 6.13
N VAL A 446 25.34 46.04 6.65
CA VAL A 446 24.09 45.44 6.18
C VAL A 446 23.00 46.53 6.17
N ASP A 447 22.39 46.78 5.01
CA ASP A 447 21.33 47.79 4.86
C ASP A 447 19.94 47.19 5.16
N GLN A 448 19.07 47.97 5.80
CA GLN A 448 18.01 47.45 6.69
C GLN A 448 16.71 46.96 6.01
N SER A 449 16.76 46.58 4.74
CA SER A 449 15.56 46.28 3.91
C SER A 449 15.23 44.79 3.68
N TYR A 450 15.99 43.84 4.29
CA TYR A 450 15.87 42.39 4.04
C TYR A 450 15.72 41.50 5.31
N GLN A 451 15.03 42.02 6.34
CA GLN A 451 14.91 41.51 7.74
C GLN A 451 14.31 40.08 7.97
N GLY A 452 14.40 39.17 6.99
CA GLY A 452 14.02 37.76 7.11
C GLY A 452 15.11 36.77 6.67
N ARG A 453 16.24 37.21 6.09
CA ARG A 453 17.29 36.34 5.55
C ARG A 453 18.52 36.19 6.47
N ASP A 454 18.72 37.15 7.35
CA ASP A 454 20.04 37.61 7.80
C ASP A 454 20.93 36.49 8.40
N ILE A 455 20.39 35.68 9.32
CA ILE A 455 21.18 34.69 10.08
C ILE A 455 21.67 33.53 9.19
N VAL A 456 20.88 33.12 8.20
CA VAL A 456 21.22 32.02 7.29
C VAL A 456 22.17 32.50 6.20
N ASP A 457 21.89 33.67 5.62
CA ASP A 457 22.75 34.26 4.59
C ASP A 457 24.15 34.53 5.13
N LEU A 458 24.30 35.14 6.32
CA LEU A 458 25.63 35.41 6.91
C LEU A 458 26.51 34.15 7.00
N LEU A 459 25.95 33.03 7.49
CA LEU A 459 26.68 31.75 7.62
C LEU A 459 27.09 31.13 6.27
N ILE A 460 26.34 31.38 5.20
CA ILE A 460 26.63 30.87 3.86
C ILE A 460 27.60 31.80 3.12
N CYS A 461 27.41 33.12 3.23
CA CYS A 461 28.17 34.15 2.53
C CYS A 461 29.67 34.06 2.80
N ASP A 462 30.08 34.03 4.08
CA ASP A 462 31.50 34.06 4.45
C ASP A 462 32.26 32.84 3.90
N CYS A 463 31.65 31.66 3.96
CA CYS A 463 32.22 30.41 3.43
C CYS A 463 32.28 30.37 1.88
N ALA A 464 31.42 31.13 1.20
CA ALA A 464 31.21 31.06 -0.24
C ALA A 464 32.05 32.07 -1.05
N ARG A 465 32.31 33.27 -0.52
CA ARG A 465 32.99 34.39 -1.22
C ARG A 465 34.30 34.01 -1.89
N GLU A 466 35.10 33.14 -1.29
CA GLU A 466 36.40 32.72 -1.84
C GLU A 466 36.29 31.83 -3.11
N HIS A 467 35.21 31.05 -3.21
CA HIS A 467 35.11 29.93 -4.15
C HIS A 467 34.07 30.09 -5.26
N VAL A 468 33.07 30.99 -5.08
CA VAL A 468 32.03 31.27 -6.09
C VAL A 468 32.11 32.72 -6.55
N LYS A 469 31.97 32.93 -7.86
CA LYS A 469 31.96 34.28 -8.47
C LYS A 469 30.76 34.46 -9.39
N LEU A 470 30.16 35.64 -9.35
CA LEU A 470 29.17 36.12 -10.31
C LEU A 470 29.80 37.18 -11.21
N ILE A 471 29.64 37.02 -12.52
CA ILE A 471 30.20 37.91 -13.55
C ILE A 471 29.04 38.44 -14.39
N LYS A 472 28.90 39.76 -14.40
CA LYS A 472 27.93 40.52 -15.19
C LYS A 472 28.56 40.93 -16.52
N THR A 473 27.92 40.62 -17.66
CA THR A 473 28.40 41.14 -18.96
C THR A 473 27.78 42.47 -19.36
N GLU A 474 26.56 42.78 -18.94
CA GLU A 474 25.83 44.02 -19.26
C GLU A 474 24.91 44.46 -18.12
N ASP A 475 24.51 45.73 -18.12
CA ASP A 475 23.44 46.26 -17.29
C ASP A 475 22.06 45.72 -17.69
N LEU A 476 21.16 45.65 -16.70
CA LEU A 476 19.76 45.26 -16.88
C LEU A 476 18.87 46.43 -16.46
N ASP A 477 17.78 46.65 -17.18
CA ASP A 477 16.81 47.71 -16.97
C ASP A 477 15.91 47.33 -15.78
N PRO A 478 15.96 48.04 -14.63
CA PRO A 478 15.18 47.68 -13.45
C PRO A 478 13.68 47.86 -13.63
N ASN A 479 13.23 48.49 -14.72
CA ASN A 479 11.82 48.62 -15.09
C ASN A 479 11.29 47.38 -15.85
N ARG A 480 12.14 46.36 -16.09
CA ARG A 480 11.77 45.14 -16.82
C ARG A 480 11.83 43.89 -15.95
N ASN A 481 11.04 42.89 -16.34
CA ASN A 481 11.11 41.55 -15.80
C ASN A 481 11.87 40.63 -16.76
N TYR A 482 12.56 39.63 -16.20
CA TYR A 482 13.52 38.78 -16.91
C TYR A 482 13.30 37.31 -16.59
N ILE A 483 13.64 36.44 -17.55
CA ILE A 483 13.84 35.01 -17.32
C ILE A 483 15.33 34.71 -17.51
N PHE A 484 16.01 34.33 -16.44
CA PHE A 484 17.40 33.87 -16.47
C PHE A 484 17.40 32.35 -16.68
N GLY A 485 17.87 31.88 -17.83
CA GLY A 485 18.05 30.45 -18.06
C GLY A 485 19.44 30.00 -17.66
N TYR A 486 19.53 29.29 -16.54
CA TYR A 486 20.78 28.83 -15.93
C TYR A 486 21.23 27.47 -16.48
N HIS A 487 22.51 27.38 -16.85
CA HIS A 487 23.16 26.16 -17.35
C HIS A 487 24.61 26.04 -16.85
N PRO A 488 25.17 24.82 -16.72
CA PRO A 488 24.44 23.57 -16.60
C PRO A 488 23.80 23.48 -15.20
N HIS A 489 22.80 22.63 -15.02
CA HIS A 489 22.37 22.20 -13.68
C HIS A 489 23.54 21.68 -12.84
N GLY A 490 24.45 20.94 -13.49
CA GLY A 490 25.57 20.29 -12.83
C GLY A 490 25.17 19.36 -11.70
N THR A 491 26.08 19.10 -10.76
CA THR A 491 25.84 18.11 -9.68
C THR A 491 24.90 18.61 -8.59
N ALA A 492 25.02 19.88 -8.20
CA ALA A 492 24.36 20.40 -7.00
C ALA A 492 23.84 21.85 -7.14
N THR A 493 23.86 22.44 -8.34
CA THR A 493 23.41 23.82 -8.61
C THR A 493 24.03 24.86 -7.65
N VAL A 494 25.30 24.66 -7.28
CA VAL A 494 26.03 25.45 -6.29
C VAL A 494 26.11 26.91 -6.71
N GLY A 495 26.42 27.17 -7.98
CA GLY A 495 26.41 28.53 -8.52
C GLY A 495 25.02 29.15 -8.58
N ALA A 496 23.95 28.36 -8.75
CA ALA A 496 22.60 28.92 -8.78
C ALA A 496 22.12 29.31 -7.38
N GLY A 497 22.32 28.44 -6.39
CA GLY A 497 21.96 28.74 -5.00
C GLY A 497 22.72 29.94 -4.46
N ILE A 498 24.05 29.91 -4.54
CA ILE A 498 24.89 30.95 -3.93
C ILE A 498 24.71 32.31 -4.61
N ASN A 499 24.60 32.37 -5.95
CA ASN A 499 24.48 33.65 -6.67
C ASN A 499 23.05 34.25 -6.72
N PHE A 500 22.00 33.47 -6.43
CA PHE A 500 20.59 33.91 -6.64
C PHE A 500 19.64 33.68 -5.44
N LEU A 501 20.08 32.99 -4.37
CA LEU A 501 19.36 32.97 -3.09
C LEU A 501 20.02 33.86 -2.02
N THR A 502 21.34 34.08 -2.11
CA THR A 502 22.13 34.78 -1.08
C THR A 502 22.91 35.95 -1.67
N GLU A 503 23.29 36.93 -0.85
CA GLU A 503 24.17 38.03 -1.27
C GLU A 503 25.68 37.68 -1.22
N ALA A 504 26.03 36.38 -1.17
CA ALA A 504 27.40 35.89 -1.08
C ALA A 504 28.35 36.38 -2.19
N THR A 505 27.80 36.71 -3.36
CA THR A 505 28.54 37.28 -4.50
C THR A 505 28.04 38.67 -4.87
N HIS A 506 27.41 39.37 -3.93
CA HIS A 506 26.92 40.75 -4.08
C HIS A 506 26.00 40.95 -5.30
N PHE A 507 24.99 40.08 -5.46
CA PHE A 507 24.05 40.14 -6.58
C PHE A 507 23.37 41.52 -6.64
N SER A 508 22.88 42.02 -5.51
CA SER A 508 22.24 43.33 -5.38
C SER A 508 23.13 44.50 -5.81
N THR A 509 24.44 44.41 -5.58
CA THR A 509 25.43 45.42 -6.02
C THR A 509 25.74 45.32 -7.51
N LEU A 510 25.81 44.10 -8.06
CA LEU A 510 26.04 43.88 -9.48
C LEU A 510 24.82 44.25 -10.33
N PHE A 511 23.62 43.90 -9.88
CA PHE A 511 22.36 44.14 -10.57
C PHE A 511 21.40 44.98 -9.70
N PRO A 512 21.69 46.29 -9.51
CA PRO A 512 20.90 47.16 -8.64
C PRO A 512 19.43 47.18 -9.03
N SER A 513 18.57 47.07 -8.02
CA SER A 513 17.10 46.98 -8.14
C SER A 513 16.54 45.76 -8.88
N ILE A 514 17.38 44.85 -9.40
CA ILE A 514 16.93 43.53 -9.89
C ILE A 514 16.76 42.58 -8.70
N ARG A 515 15.70 41.77 -8.73
CA ARG A 515 15.34 40.82 -7.67
C ARG A 515 15.40 39.38 -8.21
N PRO A 516 16.38 38.56 -7.80
CA PRO A 516 16.46 37.18 -8.25
C PRO A 516 15.43 36.32 -7.52
N HIS A 517 14.69 35.50 -8.26
CA HIS A 517 13.77 34.50 -7.73
C HIS A 517 14.17 33.13 -8.31
N LEU A 518 14.92 32.35 -7.55
CA LEU A 518 15.35 31.01 -7.99
C LEU A 518 14.18 30.03 -7.96
N MET A 519 13.94 29.37 -9.09
CA MET A 519 12.80 28.48 -9.29
C MET A 519 13.18 27.02 -9.07
N GLY A 520 12.95 26.54 -7.85
CA GLY A 520 13.18 25.18 -7.40
C GLY A 520 12.07 24.18 -7.76
N LEU A 521 12.35 22.89 -7.55
CA LEU A 521 11.36 21.83 -7.76
C LEU A 521 10.30 21.89 -6.65
N HIS A 522 9.01 21.78 -6.99
CA HIS A 522 7.92 21.79 -6.00
C HIS A 522 8.09 20.75 -4.87
N THR A 523 8.85 19.67 -5.11
CA THR A 523 9.22 18.66 -4.09
C THR A 523 10.06 19.20 -2.93
N ASN A 524 10.77 20.33 -3.13
CA ASN A 524 11.60 20.97 -2.12
C ASN A 524 10.75 21.42 -0.91
N PHE A 525 9.52 21.88 -1.19
CA PHE A 525 8.55 22.36 -0.19
C PHE A 525 7.74 21.23 0.50
N PHE A 526 8.05 19.95 0.26
CA PHE A 526 7.34 18.82 0.88
C PHE A 526 7.90 18.37 2.25
N CYS A 527 9.10 18.82 2.63
CA CYS A 527 9.73 18.48 3.91
C CYS A 527 9.71 19.72 4.82
N PRO A 528 9.03 19.73 5.98
CA PRO A 528 8.79 20.95 6.75
C PRO A 528 10.03 21.81 7.05
N PHE A 529 11.11 21.23 7.58
CA PHE A 529 12.31 22.01 7.92
C PHE A 529 13.06 22.55 6.69
N LEU A 530 13.10 21.79 5.59
CA LEU A 530 13.76 22.27 4.37
C LEU A 530 12.87 23.24 3.58
N ARG A 531 11.54 23.11 3.68
CA ARG A 531 10.55 24.07 3.21
C ARG A 531 10.80 25.44 3.84
N GLU A 532 10.88 25.52 5.17
CA GLU A 532 11.10 26.82 5.81
C GLU A 532 12.46 27.42 5.46
N LEU A 533 13.53 26.62 5.34
CA LEU A 533 14.85 27.09 4.92
C LEU A 533 14.84 27.68 3.49
N PHE A 534 14.26 26.95 2.54
CA PHE A 534 14.17 27.43 1.16
C PHE A 534 13.26 28.65 1.02
N LEU A 535 12.16 28.72 1.79
CA LEU A 535 11.29 29.89 1.82
C LEU A 535 11.96 31.11 2.50
N SER A 536 12.77 30.94 3.55
CA SER A 536 13.52 32.06 4.15
C SER A 536 14.59 32.61 3.20
N LEU A 537 15.17 31.75 2.35
CA LEU A 537 16.08 32.14 1.28
C LEU A 537 15.36 32.73 0.03
N GLY A 538 14.03 32.68 -0.01
CA GLY A 538 13.22 33.19 -1.13
C GLY A 538 13.11 32.26 -2.35
N GLU A 539 13.47 30.97 -2.22
CA GLU A 539 13.28 29.99 -3.29
C GLU A 539 11.78 29.81 -3.61
N CYS A 540 11.43 29.88 -4.89
CA CYS A 540 10.07 29.76 -5.38
C CYS A 540 9.87 28.46 -6.15
N SER A 541 8.63 28.00 -6.32
CA SER A 541 8.34 26.80 -7.11
C SER A 541 8.40 27.09 -8.62
N VAL A 542 9.04 26.24 -9.41
CA VAL A 542 9.09 26.29 -10.89
C VAL A 542 7.77 25.91 -11.57
N SER A 543 6.64 26.23 -10.94
CA SER A 543 5.31 26.06 -11.55
C SER A 543 5.03 27.20 -12.54
N ARG A 544 4.15 26.97 -13.52
CA ARG A 544 3.84 27.97 -14.55
C ARG A 544 3.24 29.24 -13.93
N GLU A 545 2.39 29.01 -12.93
CA GLU A 545 1.62 30.00 -12.19
C GLU A 545 2.54 30.87 -11.34
N SER A 546 3.51 30.25 -10.63
CA SER A 546 4.55 30.94 -9.87
C SER A 546 5.43 31.81 -10.77
N CYS A 547 5.89 31.28 -11.91
CA CYS A 547 6.64 32.07 -12.89
C CYS A 547 5.81 33.24 -13.43
N GLN A 548 4.55 33.01 -13.82
CA GLN A 548 3.67 34.06 -14.34
C GLN A 548 3.39 35.18 -13.32
N TYR A 549 3.28 34.87 -12.03
CA TYR A 549 3.11 35.86 -10.95
C TYR A 549 4.28 36.87 -10.85
N PHE A 550 5.51 36.43 -11.12
CA PHE A 550 6.69 37.31 -11.13
C PHE A 550 6.88 38.08 -12.44
N LEU A 551 6.46 37.48 -13.56
CA LEU A 551 6.68 38.06 -14.89
C LEU A 551 5.61 39.06 -15.29
N ASN A 552 4.34 38.84 -14.91
CA ASN A 552 3.20 39.66 -15.32
C ASN A 552 3.12 41.06 -14.68
N GLY A 553 4.10 41.44 -13.86
CA GLY A 553 4.17 42.76 -13.20
C GLY A 553 3.34 42.91 -11.92
N SER A 554 2.52 41.91 -11.53
CA SER A 554 1.69 41.98 -10.30
C SER A 554 2.51 42.05 -9.01
N SER A 555 3.76 41.58 -9.06
CA SER A 555 4.77 41.67 -7.99
C SER A 555 5.80 42.79 -8.24
N GLY A 556 5.49 43.74 -9.12
CA GLY A 556 6.37 44.84 -9.53
C GLY A 556 7.27 44.52 -10.73
N GLN A 557 8.19 45.45 -10.97
CA GLN A 557 9.24 45.38 -12.00
C GLN A 557 10.59 44.97 -11.38
N GLY A 558 11.57 44.66 -12.22
CA GLY A 558 12.91 44.22 -11.80
C GLY A 558 12.99 42.75 -11.40
N ASN A 559 11.92 41.96 -11.57
CA ASN A 559 11.89 40.56 -11.16
C ASN A 559 12.62 39.67 -12.18
N ALA A 560 13.68 38.97 -11.73
CA ALA A 560 14.45 38.02 -12.52
C ALA A 560 14.15 36.58 -12.08
N VAL A 561 13.31 35.89 -12.85
CA VAL A 561 12.93 34.48 -12.64
C VAL A 561 14.07 33.58 -13.12
N VAL A 562 14.79 32.95 -12.19
CA VAL A 562 15.95 32.10 -12.52
C VAL A 562 15.53 30.64 -12.62
N ILE A 563 15.65 30.06 -13.83
CA ILE A 563 15.21 28.69 -14.15
C ILE A 563 16.43 27.86 -14.59
N VAL A 564 16.70 26.77 -13.89
CA VAL A 564 17.72 25.77 -14.28
C VAL A 564 17.15 24.88 -15.39
N THR A 565 17.26 25.33 -16.65
CA THR A 565 16.39 24.87 -17.75
C THR A 565 16.52 23.39 -18.10
N GLY A 566 17.73 22.83 -18.00
CA GLY A 566 17.98 21.41 -18.23
C GLY A 566 17.47 20.50 -17.12
N GLY A 567 17.39 20.99 -15.88
CA GLY A 567 16.92 20.24 -14.71
C GLY A 567 17.64 18.90 -14.52
N MET A 568 16.89 17.90 -14.02
CA MET A 568 17.34 16.51 -13.86
C MET A 568 18.00 15.87 -15.11
N LYS A 569 17.76 16.39 -16.33
CA LYS A 569 18.41 15.83 -17.53
C LYS A 569 19.89 16.18 -17.60
N GLU A 570 20.26 17.41 -17.27
CA GLU A 570 21.67 17.81 -17.19
C GLU A 570 22.38 17.16 -16.02
N LEU A 571 21.71 17.01 -14.86
CA LEU A 571 22.22 16.27 -13.70
C LEU A 571 22.69 14.84 -14.05
N TYR A 572 21.95 14.13 -14.92
CA TYR A 572 22.35 12.80 -15.40
C TYR A 572 23.44 12.83 -16.49
N LEU A 573 23.66 13.99 -17.13
CA LEU A 573 24.66 14.18 -18.18
C LEU A 573 26.00 14.66 -17.62
N THR A 574 26.02 15.37 -16.48
CA THR A 574 27.19 15.91 -15.77
C THR A 574 28.40 14.97 -15.77
N GLU A 575 29.44 15.39 -16.48
CA GLU A 575 30.75 14.76 -16.54
C GLU A 575 31.82 15.83 -16.28
N TYR A 576 32.86 15.45 -15.55
CA TYR A 576 34.03 16.27 -15.29
C TYR A 576 34.68 16.70 -16.62
N GLN A 577 35.00 17.99 -16.77
CA GLN A 577 35.55 18.58 -18.00
C GLN A 577 34.68 18.42 -19.26
N ARG A 578 33.34 18.34 -19.11
CA ARG A 578 32.38 18.44 -20.21
C ARG A 578 31.26 19.43 -19.90
N MET A 579 30.80 20.13 -20.94
CA MET A 579 29.71 21.09 -20.87
C MET A 579 28.60 20.63 -21.80
N ILE A 580 27.53 20.07 -21.24
CA ILE A 580 26.42 19.47 -21.99
C ILE A 580 25.12 20.14 -21.52
N PHE A 581 24.42 20.84 -22.40
CA PHE A 581 23.16 21.53 -22.10
C PHE A 581 21.99 20.78 -22.75
N TYR A 582 20.99 20.36 -21.96
CA TYR A 582 19.82 19.63 -22.45
C TYR A 582 18.71 20.62 -22.78
N LEU A 583 18.85 21.29 -23.93
CA LEU A 583 18.17 22.54 -24.24
C LEU A 583 17.35 22.48 -25.54
N LYS A 584 17.67 21.62 -26.50
CA LYS A 584 16.97 21.55 -27.81
C LYS A 584 15.48 21.21 -27.69
N LYS A 585 15.09 20.57 -26.58
CA LYS A 585 13.70 20.17 -26.29
C LYS A 585 13.06 20.98 -25.15
N ARG A 586 13.70 22.05 -24.67
CA ARG A 586 13.25 22.84 -23.50
C ARG A 586 12.58 24.16 -23.89
N LYS A 587 11.53 24.10 -24.72
CA LYS A 587 10.85 25.30 -25.26
C LYS A 587 9.85 25.99 -24.30
N GLY A 588 9.64 25.45 -23.10
CA GLY A 588 8.63 25.96 -22.15
C GLY A 588 8.92 27.36 -21.57
N PHE A 589 10.17 27.67 -21.25
CA PHE A 589 10.54 29.00 -20.74
C PHE A 589 10.57 30.06 -21.86
N ILE A 590 10.86 29.65 -23.10
CA ILE A 590 10.73 30.48 -24.31
C ILE A 590 9.26 30.87 -24.54
N ARG A 591 8.32 29.91 -24.40
CA ARG A 591 6.88 30.20 -24.47
C ARG A 591 6.44 31.16 -23.35
N LEU A 592 6.93 30.99 -22.12
CA LEU A 592 6.67 31.94 -21.03
C LEU A 592 7.21 33.35 -21.31
N ALA A 593 8.38 33.47 -21.98
CA ALA A 593 8.92 34.75 -22.37
C ALA A 593 8.01 35.49 -23.35
N LEU A 594 7.56 34.80 -24.41
CA LEU A 594 6.63 35.32 -25.40
C LEU A 594 5.27 35.69 -24.81
N GLU A 595 4.69 34.85 -23.95
CA GLU A 595 3.39 35.10 -23.32
C GLU A 595 3.38 36.34 -22.40
N ASN A 596 4.53 36.76 -21.87
CA ASN A 596 4.65 37.89 -20.93
C ASN A 596 5.44 39.10 -21.48
N GLY A 597 6.09 38.99 -22.65
CA GLY A 597 6.93 40.06 -23.20
C GLY A 597 8.20 40.35 -22.39
N VAL A 598 8.78 39.32 -21.75
CA VAL A 598 9.89 39.44 -20.80
C VAL A 598 11.21 38.98 -21.40
N SER A 599 12.30 39.65 -21.04
CA SER A 599 13.60 39.39 -21.66
C SER A 599 14.23 38.07 -21.20
N LEU A 600 14.78 37.32 -22.15
CA LEU A 600 15.53 36.08 -21.88
C LEU A 600 17.00 36.39 -21.68
N VAL A 601 17.60 35.89 -20.60
CA VAL A 601 19.03 36.05 -20.30
C VAL A 601 19.69 34.67 -20.20
N PRO A 602 20.66 34.33 -21.05
CA PRO A 602 21.45 33.11 -20.90
C PRO A 602 22.44 33.29 -19.74
N VAL A 603 22.50 32.31 -18.83
CA VAL A 603 23.39 32.30 -17.68
C VAL A 603 24.19 31.00 -17.68
N ILE A 604 25.53 31.10 -17.67
CA ILE A 604 26.43 29.94 -17.82
C ILE A 604 27.40 29.87 -16.65
N THR A 605 27.49 28.70 -15.99
CA THR A 605 28.41 28.44 -14.88
C THR A 605 29.52 27.48 -15.26
N PHE A 606 30.76 27.94 -15.11
CA PHE A 606 31.98 27.16 -15.22
C PHE A 606 32.37 26.59 -13.85
N GLY A 607 32.91 25.37 -13.80
CA GLY A 607 33.36 24.70 -12.55
C GLY A 607 32.28 23.90 -11.78
N GLU A 608 31.00 24.01 -12.17
CA GLU A 608 29.87 23.32 -11.51
C GLU A 608 29.94 21.77 -11.66
N ASN A 609 30.58 21.26 -12.71
CA ASN A 609 30.75 19.81 -12.91
C ASN A 609 32.01 19.26 -12.21
N GLU A 610 32.99 20.13 -11.96
CA GLU A 610 34.34 19.78 -11.51
C GLU A 610 34.40 19.39 -10.03
N HIS A 611 33.39 19.81 -9.26
CA HIS A 611 33.22 19.54 -7.83
C HIS A 611 33.13 18.03 -7.49
N TYR A 612 32.69 17.18 -8.42
CA TYR A 612 32.40 15.77 -8.15
C TYR A 612 32.89 14.82 -9.26
N ARG A 613 34.22 14.61 -9.34
CA ARG A 613 34.92 13.72 -10.30
C ARG A 613 34.30 12.34 -10.54
N HIS A 614 33.52 11.81 -9.59
CA HIS A 614 32.91 10.47 -9.66
C HIS A 614 31.38 10.46 -9.50
N TYR A 615 30.69 11.58 -9.75
CA TYR A 615 29.24 11.70 -9.55
C TYR A 615 28.42 10.63 -10.28
N LYS A 616 28.77 10.29 -11.53
CA LYS A 616 28.10 9.20 -12.28
C LYS A 616 28.27 7.83 -11.62
N ASN A 617 29.37 7.58 -10.89
CA ASN A 617 29.52 6.36 -10.10
C ASN A 617 28.59 6.36 -8.88
N TRP A 618 28.29 7.52 -8.28
CA TRP A 618 27.34 7.62 -7.16
C TRP A 618 25.89 7.40 -7.60
N ILE A 619 25.44 8.02 -8.70
CA ILE A 619 24.09 7.78 -9.26
C ILE A 619 23.93 6.31 -9.70
N SER A 620 24.88 5.78 -10.47
CA SER A 620 24.74 4.45 -11.10
C SER A 620 25.09 3.30 -10.16
N ASN A 621 26.22 3.38 -9.44
CA ASN A 621 26.62 2.40 -8.43
C ASN A 621 26.03 2.75 -7.07
N ARG A 622 24.70 2.75 -7.07
CA ARG A 622 23.73 2.53 -5.99
C ARG A 622 24.29 1.92 -4.70
N TRP A 623 25.22 0.97 -4.78
CA TRP A 623 25.83 0.21 -3.69
C TRP A 623 26.89 0.97 -2.85
N ILE A 624 27.41 2.12 -3.32
CA ILE A 624 28.54 2.81 -2.69
C ILE A 624 28.05 3.87 -1.66
N TRP A 625 27.22 3.43 -0.71
CA TRP A 625 26.91 4.20 0.52
C TRP A 625 27.70 3.68 1.74
N GLY A 626 28.21 2.44 1.68
CA GLY A 626 28.90 1.78 2.80
C GLY A 626 30.44 1.92 2.81
N ARG A 627 31.04 2.53 1.77
CA ARG A 627 32.49 2.80 1.70
C ARG A 627 32.72 4.15 1.00
N SER A 628 33.64 4.94 1.55
CA SER A 628 34.12 6.24 1.04
C SER A 628 33.28 7.50 1.33
N ILE A 629 32.90 7.72 2.60
CA ILE A 629 32.44 9.05 3.10
C ILE A 629 33.46 10.16 2.73
N VAL A 630 34.76 9.83 2.70
CA VAL A 630 35.87 10.71 2.27
C VAL A 630 35.74 11.16 0.80
N GLY A 631 35.10 10.36 -0.05
CA GLY A 631 34.85 10.66 -1.47
C GLY A 631 33.49 11.29 -1.78
N CYS A 632 32.66 11.54 -0.76
CA CYS A 632 31.36 12.18 -0.89
C CYS A 632 31.41 13.72 -0.74
N LEU A 633 32.57 14.27 -0.39
CA LEU A 633 32.76 15.71 -0.20
C LEU A 633 33.05 16.40 -1.55
N PRO A 634 32.53 17.61 -1.79
CA PRO A 634 32.90 18.39 -2.96
C PRO A 634 34.40 18.70 -2.94
N LEU A 635 35.03 18.60 -4.11
CA LEU A 635 36.38 19.12 -4.33
C LEU A 635 36.34 20.65 -4.29
N ARG A 636 37.33 21.29 -3.65
CA ARG A 636 37.54 22.74 -3.79
C ARG A 636 37.93 23.03 -5.24
N HIS A 637 36.99 23.58 -6.00
CA HIS A 637 37.18 24.07 -7.36
C HIS A 637 36.46 25.41 -7.48
N PRO A 638 37.02 26.44 -8.16
CA PRO A 638 36.28 27.67 -8.41
C PRO A 638 34.99 27.41 -9.19
N VAL A 639 33.91 28.07 -8.78
CA VAL A 639 32.67 28.23 -9.55
C VAL A 639 32.65 29.64 -10.11
N THR A 640 32.28 29.81 -11.39
CA THR A 640 32.08 31.15 -11.95
C THR A 640 30.90 31.18 -12.89
N THR A 641 29.87 31.91 -12.49
CA THR A 641 28.63 32.12 -13.22
C THR A 641 28.71 33.42 -14.00
N VAL A 642 28.51 33.35 -15.31
CA VAL A 642 28.46 34.50 -16.22
C VAL A 642 27.01 34.74 -16.63
N VAL A 643 26.48 35.91 -16.31
CA VAL A 643 25.16 36.39 -16.74
C VAL A 643 25.34 37.17 -18.04
N GLY A 644 24.77 36.64 -19.13
CA GLY A 644 24.92 37.18 -20.47
C GLY A 644 24.01 38.37 -20.81
N LYS A 645 23.95 38.69 -22.11
CA LYS A 645 23.15 39.79 -22.66
C LYS A 645 21.65 39.45 -22.68
N PRO A 646 20.75 40.41 -22.42
CA PRO A 646 19.31 40.19 -22.53
C PRO A 646 18.85 40.15 -23.99
N ILE A 647 18.19 39.06 -24.38
CA ILE A 647 17.40 38.99 -25.61
C ILE A 647 16.06 39.67 -25.33
N HIS A 648 15.69 40.67 -26.13
CA HIS A 648 14.39 41.34 -26.02
C HIS A 648 13.30 40.54 -26.72
N VAL A 649 12.15 40.43 -26.05
CA VAL A 649 11.02 39.60 -26.47
C VAL A 649 9.76 40.46 -26.46
N ASN A 650 9.10 40.59 -27.61
CA ASN A 650 7.80 41.26 -27.68
C ASN A 650 6.71 40.30 -27.19
N GLN A 651 5.68 40.82 -26.53
CA GLN A 651 4.58 39.98 -26.05
C GLN A 651 3.74 39.46 -27.22
N ILE A 652 3.46 38.15 -27.22
CA ILE A 652 2.53 37.49 -28.15
C ILE A 652 1.50 36.72 -27.34
N ILE A 653 0.22 36.99 -27.59
CA ILE A 653 -0.90 36.29 -26.95
C ILE A 653 -1.10 34.95 -27.67
N ASP A 654 -0.94 33.85 -26.95
CA ASP A 654 -0.86 32.46 -27.45
C ASP A 654 0.12 32.27 -28.63
N PRO A 655 1.45 32.32 -28.38
CA PRO A 655 2.46 32.25 -29.42
C PRO A 655 2.43 30.92 -30.16
N SER A 656 2.60 30.97 -31.49
CA SER A 656 2.64 29.78 -32.33
C SER A 656 3.92 28.97 -32.10
N GLN A 657 3.92 27.71 -32.53
CA GLN A 657 5.13 26.89 -32.47
C GLN A 657 6.28 27.50 -33.29
N THR A 658 5.99 28.25 -34.35
CA THR A 658 7.00 28.94 -35.16
C THR A 658 7.66 30.09 -34.40
N ASP A 659 6.88 30.89 -33.65
CA ASP A 659 7.42 32.01 -32.85
C ASP A 659 8.30 31.48 -31.71
N ILE A 660 7.82 30.42 -31.05
CA ILE A 660 8.55 29.71 -29.99
C ILE A 660 9.86 29.13 -30.54
N ASP A 661 9.86 28.57 -31.75
CA ASP A 661 11.03 27.96 -32.36
C ASP A 661 12.06 29.01 -32.79
N GLN A 662 11.63 30.12 -33.40
CA GLN A 662 12.53 31.22 -33.79
C GLN A 662 13.23 31.85 -32.57
N LEU A 663 12.50 32.15 -31.50
CA LEU A 663 13.09 32.72 -30.28
C LEU A 663 13.97 31.68 -29.54
N HIS A 664 13.62 30.40 -29.61
CA HIS A 664 14.44 29.34 -29.04
C HIS A 664 15.79 29.22 -29.78
N ASP A 665 15.81 29.28 -31.10
CA ASP A 665 17.05 29.24 -31.88
C ASP A 665 17.93 30.48 -31.64
N GLN A 666 17.34 31.67 -31.46
CA GLN A 666 18.07 32.87 -30.98
C GLN A 666 18.70 32.64 -29.60
N TYR A 667 17.96 32.03 -28.66
CA TYR A 667 18.45 31.69 -27.34
C TYR A 667 19.59 30.65 -27.38
N LEU A 668 19.52 29.66 -28.27
CA LEU A 668 20.60 28.70 -28.52
C LEU A 668 21.88 29.41 -28.98
N GLN A 669 21.76 30.30 -29.98
CA GLN A 669 22.90 31.05 -30.53
C GLN A 669 23.54 31.96 -29.48
N ALA A 670 22.75 32.71 -28.70
CA ALA A 670 23.26 33.56 -27.63
C ALA A 670 23.96 32.75 -26.51
N THR A 671 23.43 31.57 -26.18
CA THR A 671 24.03 30.65 -25.21
C THR A 671 25.38 30.10 -25.72
N GLU A 672 25.45 29.68 -26.98
CA GLU A 672 26.71 29.20 -27.58
C GLU A 672 27.75 30.31 -27.75
N GLN A 673 27.33 31.53 -28.09
CA GLN A 673 28.20 32.71 -28.12
C GLN A 673 28.76 33.02 -26.73
N LEU A 674 27.89 33.11 -25.71
CA LEU A 674 28.30 33.40 -24.32
C LEU A 674 29.32 32.37 -23.82
N TYR A 675 29.13 31.09 -24.12
CA TYR A 675 30.10 30.05 -23.81
C TYR A 675 31.44 30.27 -24.53
N ASN A 676 31.42 30.43 -25.86
CA ASN A 676 32.65 30.51 -26.65
C ASN A 676 33.49 31.77 -26.34
N THR A 677 32.86 32.89 -25.99
CA THR A 677 33.54 34.10 -25.52
C THR A 677 34.22 33.92 -24.15
N ASN A 678 33.67 33.08 -23.26
CA ASN A 678 34.11 32.98 -21.87
C ASN A 678 34.97 31.76 -21.54
N LYS A 679 34.85 30.65 -22.28
CA LYS A 679 35.46 29.36 -21.92
C LYS A 679 36.98 29.42 -21.66
N ALA A 680 37.72 30.25 -22.40
CA ALA A 680 39.17 30.39 -22.21
C ALA A 680 39.52 31.01 -20.84
N ASN A 681 38.77 32.04 -20.43
CA ASN A 681 39.00 32.79 -19.19
C ASN A 681 38.90 31.93 -17.91
N TYR A 682 38.20 30.79 -18.00
CA TYR A 682 37.89 29.91 -16.87
C TYR A 682 38.49 28.50 -17.01
N GLY A 683 39.39 28.28 -17.98
CA GLY A 683 40.10 27.00 -18.17
C GLY A 683 39.36 25.94 -19.00
N PHE A 684 38.29 26.31 -19.69
CA PHE A 684 37.44 25.44 -20.53
C PHE A 684 37.73 25.60 -22.04
N GLU A 685 38.89 26.16 -22.42
CA GLU A 685 39.29 26.36 -23.83
C GLU A 685 39.15 25.10 -24.70
N ASN A 686 39.64 23.96 -24.20
CA ASN A 686 39.61 22.65 -24.86
C ASN A 686 38.31 21.87 -24.63
N VAL A 687 37.38 22.42 -23.83
CA VAL A 687 36.08 21.79 -23.55
C VAL A 687 35.06 22.29 -24.56
N LYS A 688 34.55 21.39 -25.40
CA LYS A 688 33.47 21.69 -26.34
C LYS A 688 32.12 21.74 -25.60
N LEU A 689 31.29 22.72 -25.97
CA LEU A 689 29.88 22.76 -25.57
C LEU A 689 29.06 21.80 -26.46
N GLU A 690 28.21 21.00 -25.82
CA GLU A 690 27.29 20.08 -26.48
C GLU A 690 25.84 20.43 -26.14
N ILE A 691 25.15 21.13 -27.03
CA ILE A 691 23.72 21.42 -26.88
C ILE A 691 22.89 20.28 -27.51
N ILE A 692 22.04 19.62 -26.73
CA ILE A 692 21.26 18.41 -27.13
C ILE A 692 19.76 18.47 -26.77
#